data_AF-A0A929YUA4-F1
#
_entry.id   AF-A0A929YUA4-F1
#
_cell.length_a   1.000
_cell.length_b   1.000
_cell.length_c   1.000
_cell.angle_alpha   90.00
_cell.angle_beta   90.00
_cell.angle_gamma   90.00
#
_symmetry.space_group_name_H-M   'P 1'
#
loop_
_entity.id
_entity.type
_entity.pdbx_description
1 polymer ?
#
loop_
_entity_poly.entity_id
_entity_poly.type
_entity_poly.pdbx_seq_one_letter_code
_entity_poly.pdbx_strand_id
1 'polypeptide(L)'
;MKKTLLLSLAFGLSAAGAFAADVFTPPFEATTIEGGKFAAGTRWYTLQISTNGFIISNPGNDGQISLSRTNTALEDKDLWCFVGTPEAGYRIYNKAAGTAKVLTAPKTMTGQAGGGSLVTLRDTTGVTTGYDVDWKFEKSTNLGADKPAVYMYPSGQPSHKVNNRDARFSFWTGGQDHGSSLQILFAMQRVQVSADKGTLTSQGTSAYKNAWTSTQTAPQVRLTAVANNMQASGNDLLAYVGNRVLPSDYTLTAGAGYSIHDFEFDAKSAAAGKHLTVTAGNNSFTTSETTQHLSWAADNNDTNAAKFTLGGANNAALLTNFYVTVTRSIAKPEPQQNVFVYDNSTQVTYRIPAITTTQNGTVLAVTDSRHTGMGDIGAGRIDLFLSRSTDNGATWSNPDVLRDASGNAVAQGIGKDNNVNANNRRNAGYGDAAIVADRESNDVILLSASGQVGFHGSTRNTPIAVARWYSHDNGTTWTQPEDITESIYSLFDGADKSPSGKVEGLFFGSGRIVQSHRVKVGTHYRLYAVVLGRTNVFSNWVLYSDDFGKTWNVLGKGTIPAVPSGADEPKAEELPDGSVLVSSRVGGGRYYNIYRYTNTATGEGQWGSVAYSSLKKASSNACNGEVMIVPVKKRATGEKLYLALQSVPFGPSGRSNVGINYKPLSSPADFNTPADFAKNWEGTHEASKVGSAYSTMTWQQNNTLGFIFEEETFRTAGNGGYTIVYKNYSIEQITDSTYTYAPDTNWEVADSIRTQVVKQRAAEVKSGKYVGQYTSDAAAAAAAAAATYESAPSAAAYEQFNAQMEQLPKVEVDSKKLYRLRNEGYVAADGSNVLYLTSKVDGTAFEGAALEETDDAFFFALLPAGKPGEYVLYNEKTKKYLPKFGADNVTPALVTDEKNAGVFTLITRPDGRTSLVGVNFTGRKAVHMAREKKLVPWNIDSNASYWMLEVTDKLTGVKKAEGRTQGVVRQFDLQGRRAAENTHGIVVGTDGKKSMR
;
A
#
# COMPACT_ATOMS: atom_id res chain seq x y z
N MET A 1 -29.82 -39.14 36.65
CA MET A 1 -28.52 -39.16 37.37
C MET A 1 -27.52 -39.95 36.55
N LYS A 2 -26.30 -39.41 36.39
CA LYS A 2 -25.00 -40.02 35.98
C LYS A 2 -24.96 -40.63 34.55
N LYS A 3 -24.52 -39.89 33.50
CA LYS A 3 -23.13 -39.62 33.03
C LYS A 3 -22.27 -40.90 33.05
N THR A 4 -21.74 -41.38 31.91
CA THR A 4 -20.45 -40.94 31.34
C THR A 4 -20.27 -41.42 29.88
N LEU A 5 -19.62 -40.57 29.08
CA LEU A 5 -19.33 -40.64 27.65
C LEU A 5 -18.40 -41.81 27.26
N LEU A 6 -18.63 -42.39 26.08
CA LEU A 6 -17.62 -43.08 25.26
C LEU A 6 -17.04 -42.05 24.28
N LEU A 7 -15.84 -41.55 24.57
CA LEU A 7 -15.04 -40.69 23.70
C LEU A 7 -13.88 -41.54 23.17
N SER A 8 -13.85 -41.78 21.86
CA SER A 8 -12.74 -42.43 21.17
C SER A 8 -11.69 -41.37 20.80
N LEU A 9 -10.51 -41.41 21.41
CA LEU A 9 -9.28 -40.87 20.83
C LEU A 9 -8.04 -41.52 21.48
N ALA A 10 -7.06 -41.81 20.61
CA ALA A 10 -5.61 -41.80 20.87
C ALA A 10 -4.93 -42.97 21.63
N PHE A 11 -3.96 -43.56 20.90
CA PHE A 11 -2.67 -44.14 21.32
C PHE A 11 -2.63 -45.32 22.30
N GLY A 12 -1.95 -46.39 21.84
CA GLY A 12 -1.24 -47.30 22.72
C GLY A 12 -1.22 -48.74 22.24
N LEU A 13 -0.14 -49.14 21.56
CA LEU A 13 0.42 -50.49 21.72
C LEU A 13 1.89 -50.52 21.24
N SER A 14 2.77 -50.08 22.13
CA SER A 14 4.04 -50.78 22.41
C SER A 14 3.72 -51.78 23.54
N ALA A 15 4.20 -53.03 23.60
CA ALA A 15 5.45 -53.55 23.10
C ALA A 15 5.39 -55.09 22.97
N ALA A 16 6.02 -55.60 21.91
CA ALA A 16 6.85 -56.80 21.95
C ALA A 16 8.02 -56.55 20.99
N GLY A 17 9.25 -56.65 21.50
CA GLY A 17 10.44 -56.08 20.88
C GLY A 17 10.84 -56.68 19.53
N ALA A 18 11.04 -55.80 18.56
CA ALA A 18 12.11 -55.82 17.57
C ALA A 18 12.25 -54.37 17.08
N PHE A 19 13.48 -53.90 16.87
CA PHE A 19 13.78 -52.54 16.40
C PHE A 19 13.07 -52.24 15.06
N ALA A 20 11.87 -51.66 15.11
CA ALA A 20 11.28 -50.99 13.96
C ALA A 20 11.82 -49.56 13.96
N ALA A 21 12.77 -49.27 13.07
CA ALA A 21 13.14 -47.89 12.77
C ALA A 21 11.86 -47.11 12.45
N ASP A 22 11.71 -45.89 12.99
CA ASP A 22 10.62 -44.97 12.65
C ASP A 22 10.53 -44.83 11.12
N VAL A 23 9.59 -45.55 10.50
CA VAL A 23 9.38 -45.48 9.05
C VAL A 23 8.76 -44.12 8.77
N PHE A 24 9.54 -43.22 8.17
CA PHE A 24 9.08 -41.92 7.71
C PHE A 24 7.83 -42.10 6.84
N THR A 25 6.70 -41.55 7.28
CA THR A 25 5.45 -41.57 6.53
C THR A 25 5.42 -40.35 5.61
N PRO A 26 5.43 -40.51 4.28
CA PRO A 26 5.37 -39.38 3.36
C PRO A 26 4.04 -38.62 3.49
N PRO A 27 4.00 -37.31 3.18
CA PRO A 27 2.81 -36.47 3.32
C PRO A 27 1.80 -36.65 2.16
N PHE A 28 1.56 -37.90 1.74
CA PHE A 28 0.61 -38.25 0.68
C PHE A 28 -0.02 -39.62 0.93
N GLU A 29 -1.13 -39.89 0.26
CA GLU A 29 -1.77 -41.20 0.19
C GLU A 29 -1.47 -41.83 -1.18
N ALA A 30 -0.99 -43.08 -1.16
CA ALA A 30 -0.79 -43.84 -2.39
C ALA A 30 -2.13 -44.32 -2.96
N THR A 31 -2.18 -44.48 -4.28
CA THR A 31 -3.33 -44.99 -5.02
C THR A 31 -2.97 -46.26 -5.79
N THR A 32 -3.97 -46.90 -6.40
CA THR A 32 -3.80 -48.08 -7.24
C THR A 32 -4.08 -47.75 -8.71
N ILE A 33 -3.52 -48.55 -9.62
CA ILE A 33 -3.85 -48.56 -11.04
C ILE A 33 -4.57 -49.88 -11.33
N GLU A 34 -5.81 -49.79 -11.79
CA GLU A 34 -6.68 -50.93 -12.05
C GLU A 34 -7.24 -50.80 -13.47
N GLY A 35 -7.08 -51.84 -14.29
CA GLY A 35 -7.53 -51.82 -15.69
C GLY A 35 -6.93 -50.67 -16.53
N GLY A 36 -5.71 -50.24 -16.21
CA GLY A 36 -5.03 -49.13 -16.89
C GLY A 36 -5.52 -47.73 -16.48
N LYS A 37 -6.36 -47.60 -15.45
CA LYS A 37 -6.88 -46.32 -14.93
C LYS A 37 -6.48 -46.14 -13.47
N PHE A 38 -6.31 -44.89 -13.04
CA PHE A 38 -6.18 -44.57 -11.63
C PHE A 38 -7.49 -44.88 -10.89
N ALA A 39 -7.41 -45.30 -9.63
CA ALA A 39 -8.59 -45.55 -8.81
C ALA A 39 -9.50 -44.31 -8.73
N ALA A 40 -10.82 -44.51 -8.69
CA ALA A 40 -11.79 -43.39 -8.74
C ALA A 40 -11.62 -42.36 -7.60
N GLY A 41 -11.05 -42.77 -6.45
CA GLY A 41 -10.79 -41.92 -5.29
C GLY A 41 -9.36 -41.39 -5.19
N THR A 42 -8.55 -41.47 -6.25
CA THR A 42 -7.15 -40.99 -6.26
C THR A 42 -7.05 -39.56 -5.74
N ARG A 43 -6.18 -39.37 -4.75
CA ARG A 43 -5.76 -38.04 -4.32
C ARG A 43 -4.68 -37.51 -5.23
N TRP A 44 -4.88 -36.29 -5.69
CA TRP A 44 -3.95 -35.54 -6.51
C TRP A 44 -3.26 -34.48 -5.68
N TYR A 45 -1.98 -34.27 -5.99
CA TYR A 45 -1.10 -33.37 -5.29
C TYR A 45 -0.40 -32.44 -6.27
N THR A 46 -0.20 -31.18 -5.87
CA THR A 46 0.79 -30.32 -6.52
C THR A 46 2.13 -30.50 -5.82
N LEU A 47 3.20 -30.54 -6.59
CA LEU A 47 4.56 -30.65 -6.07
C LEU A 47 5.27 -29.30 -6.23
N GLN A 48 5.89 -28.81 -5.16
CA GLN A 48 6.67 -27.58 -5.16
C GLN A 48 8.09 -27.86 -4.69
N ILE A 49 9.10 -27.26 -5.31
CA ILE A 49 10.50 -27.45 -4.91
C ILE A 49 11.20 -26.12 -4.60
N SER A 50 12.13 -26.17 -3.66
CA SER A 50 12.98 -25.09 -3.16
C SER A 50 12.28 -24.02 -2.31
N THR A 51 13.05 -23.12 -1.70
CA THR A 51 12.54 -21.93 -0.98
C THR A 51 11.57 -21.10 -1.82
N ASN A 52 11.70 -21.17 -3.14
CA ASN A 52 10.89 -20.42 -4.09
C ASN A 52 9.52 -21.07 -4.36
N GLY A 53 9.33 -22.33 -4.00
CA GLY A 53 8.06 -23.04 -4.21
C GLY A 53 7.72 -23.25 -5.68
N PHE A 54 8.70 -23.56 -6.53
CA PHE A 54 8.46 -23.78 -7.95
C PHE A 54 7.59 -25.02 -8.18
N ILE A 55 6.49 -24.84 -8.90
CA ILE A 55 5.56 -25.89 -9.29
C ILE A 55 6.23 -26.81 -10.31
N ILE A 56 6.20 -28.11 -10.01
CA ILE A 56 6.62 -29.16 -10.92
C ILE A 56 5.41 -29.51 -11.78
N SER A 57 5.50 -29.21 -13.07
CA SER A 57 4.47 -29.51 -14.06
C SER A 57 4.94 -30.54 -15.06
N ASN A 58 4.00 -31.30 -15.60
CA ASN A 58 4.22 -32.14 -16.77
C ASN A 58 4.78 -31.29 -17.92
N PRO A 59 5.94 -31.66 -18.48
CA PRO A 59 6.55 -30.95 -19.60
C PRO A 59 5.93 -31.34 -20.96
N GLY A 60 4.90 -32.19 -20.97
CA GLY A 60 4.30 -32.80 -22.15
C GLY A 60 4.92 -34.17 -22.44
N ASN A 61 5.73 -34.25 -23.49
CA ASN A 61 6.48 -35.47 -23.85
C ASN A 61 7.64 -35.74 -22.87
N ASP A 62 8.60 -36.61 -23.23
CA ASP A 62 9.80 -36.95 -22.42
C ASP A 62 10.81 -35.77 -22.29
N GLY A 63 10.31 -34.54 -22.21
CA GLY A 63 11.06 -33.30 -22.11
C GLY A 63 11.45 -32.94 -20.67
N GLN A 64 12.24 -31.88 -20.57
CA GLN A 64 12.72 -31.34 -19.30
C GLN A 64 11.58 -30.65 -18.52
N ILE A 65 11.46 -30.98 -17.23
CA ILE A 65 10.60 -30.23 -16.30
C ILE A 65 11.28 -28.90 -15.96
N SER A 66 10.67 -27.80 -16.40
CA SER A 66 11.12 -26.43 -16.14
C SER A 66 10.56 -25.91 -14.81
N LEU A 67 11.41 -25.28 -14.00
CA LEU A 67 11.06 -24.72 -12.69
C LEU A 67 10.95 -23.19 -12.77
N SER A 68 9.87 -22.72 -13.40
CA SER A 68 9.69 -21.31 -13.78
C SER A 68 8.45 -20.63 -13.18
N ARG A 69 7.58 -21.37 -12.48
CA ARG A 69 6.29 -20.90 -12.00
C ARG A 69 6.06 -21.29 -10.55
N THR A 70 5.41 -20.44 -9.75
CA THR A 70 5.19 -20.67 -8.30
C THR A 70 3.71 -20.82 -7.93
N ASN A 71 2.81 -20.49 -8.85
CA ASN A 71 1.36 -20.48 -8.72
C ASN A 71 0.70 -21.51 -9.65
N THR A 72 -0.51 -21.96 -9.31
CA THR A 72 -1.22 -23.01 -10.06
C THR A 72 -2.73 -22.80 -10.02
N ALA A 73 -3.39 -23.10 -11.13
CA ALA A 73 -4.85 -23.19 -11.22
C ALA A 73 -5.35 -24.64 -11.02
N LEU A 74 -4.49 -25.54 -10.51
CA LEU A 74 -4.75 -26.97 -10.32
C LEU A 74 -5.07 -27.72 -11.62
N GLU A 75 -4.49 -27.27 -12.74
CA GLU A 75 -4.63 -27.94 -14.03
C GLU A 75 -4.03 -29.35 -13.98
N ASP A 76 -4.56 -30.30 -14.75
CA ASP A 76 -4.12 -31.71 -14.73
C ASP A 76 -2.60 -31.89 -14.96
N LYS A 77 -1.95 -31.00 -15.70
CA LYS A 77 -0.48 -31.00 -15.87
C LYS A 77 0.30 -30.71 -14.58
N ASP A 78 -0.33 -30.14 -13.56
CA ASP A 78 0.27 -29.83 -12.26
C ASP A 78 -0.04 -30.90 -11.20
N LEU A 79 -0.91 -31.85 -11.53
CA LEU A 79 -1.46 -32.82 -10.60
C LEU A 79 -0.71 -34.16 -10.68
N TRP A 80 -0.21 -34.60 -9.54
CA TRP A 80 0.58 -35.82 -9.39
C TRP A 80 -0.05 -36.77 -8.39
N CYS A 81 0.12 -38.07 -8.61
CA CYS A 81 -0.26 -39.12 -7.67
C CYS A 81 0.87 -40.13 -7.49
N PHE A 82 0.78 -40.90 -6.41
CA PHE A 82 1.81 -41.85 -5.99
C PHE A 82 1.23 -43.26 -5.97
N VAL A 83 1.96 -44.24 -6.51
CA VAL A 83 1.57 -45.66 -6.55
C VAL A 83 2.73 -46.49 -6.01
N GLY A 84 2.49 -47.30 -4.98
CA GLY A 84 3.52 -48.13 -4.36
C GLY A 84 3.43 -48.16 -2.84
N THR A 85 4.48 -48.67 -2.19
CA THR A 85 4.56 -48.81 -0.73
C THR A 85 5.88 -48.25 -0.21
N PRO A 86 6.01 -47.94 1.10
CA PRO A 86 7.27 -47.49 1.67
C PRO A 86 8.45 -48.44 1.42
N GLU A 87 8.20 -49.74 1.38
CA GLU A 87 9.22 -50.79 1.25
C GLU A 87 9.79 -50.82 -0.18
N ALA A 88 8.91 -50.93 -1.18
CA ALA A 88 9.27 -50.98 -2.60
C ALA A 88 9.72 -49.61 -3.15
N GLY A 89 9.19 -48.53 -2.60
CA GLY A 89 9.23 -47.19 -3.17
C GLY A 89 7.94 -46.86 -3.94
N TYR A 90 7.87 -45.63 -4.40
CA TYR A 90 6.70 -45.07 -5.05
C TYR A 90 7.00 -44.69 -6.49
N ARG A 91 6.12 -45.08 -7.40
CA ARG A 91 6.05 -44.55 -8.76
C ARG A 91 5.17 -43.32 -8.77
N ILE A 92 5.61 -42.29 -9.47
CA ILE A 92 4.96 -40.98 -9.49
C ILE A 92 4.40 -40.75 -10.89
N TYR A 93 3.10 -40.48 -10.98
CA TYR A 93 2.38 -40.28 -12.24
C TYR A 93 1.76 -38.89 -12.28
N ASN A 94 1.66 -38.33 -13.48
CA ASN A 94 0.97 -37.07 -13.72
C ASN A 94 -0.43 -37.31 -14.28
N LYS A 95 -1.43 -36.54 -13.84
CA LYS A 95 -2.83 -36.69 -14.28
C LYS A 95 -2.99 -36.52 -15.79
N ALA A 96 -2.41 -35.47 -16.37
CA ALA A 96 -2.51 -35.20 -17.80
C ALA A 96 -1.76 -36.23 -18.67
N ALA A 97 -0.68 -36.83 -18.16
CA ALA A 97 0.06 -37.86 -18.89
C ALA A 97 -0.61 -39.24 -18.84
N GLY A 98 -1.49 -39.47 -17.85
CA GLY A 98 -2.13 -40.76 -17.63
C GLY A 98 -1.20 -41.83 -17.04
N THR A 99 -1.68 -43.08 -17.03
CA THR A 99 -0.98 -44.25 -16.45
C THR A 99 0.15 -44.79 -17.33
N ALA A 100 0.21 -44.36 -18.59
CA ALA A 100 1.21 -44.84 -19.55
C ALA A 100 2.61 -44.27 -19.29
N LYS A 101 2.73 -43.12 -18.62
CA LYS A 101 4.00 -42.44 -18.34
C LYS A 101 4.28 -42.29 -16.85
N VAL A 102 5.52 -42.53 -16.45
CA VAL A 102 5.99 -42.45 -15.06
C VAL A 102 7.18 -41.48 -14.94
N LEU A 103 7.32 -40.83 -13.79
CA LEU A 103 8.46 -39.98 -13.48
C LEU A 103 9.72 -40.82 -13.23
N THR A 104 10.84 -40.42 -13.84
CA THR A 104 12.06 -41.24 -13.89
C THR A 104 13.33 -40.48 -13.51
N ALA A 105 14.29 -41.21 -12.97
CA ALA A 105 15.66 -40.76 -12.72
C ALA A 105 16.64 -41.52 -13.62
N PRO A 106 17.62 -40.86 -14.26
CA PRO A 106 18.70 -41.56 -14.94
C PRO A 106 19.52 -42.39 -13.95
N LYS A 107 19.86 -43.63 -14.31
CA LYS A 107 20.76 -44.48 -13.49
C LYS A 107 22.20 -43.94 -13.42
N THR A 108 22.60 -43.16 -14.42
CA THR A 108 23.92 -42.54 -14.50
C THR A 108 23.81 -41.03 -14.33
N MET A 109 24.52 -40.49 -13.34
CA MET A 109 24.56 -39.05 -13.07
C MET A 109 25.65 -38.37 -13.91
N THR A 110 25.34 -37.23 -14.52
CA THR A 110 26.25 -36.45 -15.37
C THR A 110 26.35 -35.00 -14.89
N GLY A 111 27.40 -34.31 -15.32
CA GLY A 111 27.67 -32.92 -14.91
C GLY A 111 28.10 -32.78 -13.45
N GLN A 112 28.40 -31.55 -13.03
CA GLN A 112 28.89 -31.27 -11.69
C GLN A 112 27.83 -31.60 -10.63
N ALA A 113 28.16 -32.55 -9.74
CA ALA A 113 27.28 -33.06 -8.69
C ALA A 113 25.89 -33.51 -9.21
N GLY A 114 25.81 -34.08 -10.41
CA GLY A 114 24.56 -34.58 -11.00
C GLY A 114 23.66 -33.51 -11.64
N GLY A 115 24.10 -32.25 -11.73
CA GLY A 115 23.31 -31.17 -12.31
C GLY A 115 23.04 -31.29 -13.82
N GLY A 116 23.73 -32.19 -14.52
CA GLY A 116 23.46 -32.51 -15.92
C GLY A 116 22.37 -33.57 -16.12
N SER A 117 21.96 -34.26 -15.06
CA SER A 117 20.94 -35.30 -15.10
C SER A 117 19.56 -34.75 -14.75
N LEU A 118 18.58 -35.02 -15.61
CA LEU A 118 17.23 -34.48 -15.50
C LEU A 118 16.24 -35.53 -15.00
N VAL A 119 15.29 -35.10 -14.19
CA VAL A 119 14.09 -35.87 -13.85
C VAL A 119 13.07 -35.68 -14.98
N THR A 120 12.63 -36.77 -15.61
CA THR A 120 11.77 -36.72 -16.81
C THR A 120 10.64 -37.74 -16.75
N LEU A 121 9.51 -37.43 -17.41
CA LEU A 121 8.43 -38.39 -17.66
C LEU A 121 8.83 -39.30 -18.82
N ARG A 122 8.56 -40.60 -18.72
CA ARG A 122 8.84 -41.59 -19.76
C ARG A 122 7.77 -42.66 -19.83
N ASP A 123 7.60 -43.27 -20.99
CA ASP A 123 6.69 -44.41 -21.18
C ASP A 123 7.07 -45.56 -20.24
N THR A 124 6.08 -46.20 -19.62
CA THR A 124 6.28 -47.30 -18.66
C THR A 124 6.87 -48.57 -19.31
N THR A 125 6.81 -48.70 -20.63
CA THR A 125 7.28 -49.87 -21.36
C THR A 125 8.79 -49.77 -21.62
N GLY A 126 9.59 -50.69 -21.06
CA GLY A 126 11.04 -50.79 -21.32
C GLY A 126 11.92 -49.74 -20.60
N VAL A 127 11.33 -48.83 -19.82
CA VAL A 127 12.01 -47.70 -19.17
C VAL A 127 13.08 -48.08 -18.14
N THR A 128 12.99 -49.28 -17.56
CA THR A 128 13.96 -49.77 -16.56
C THR A 128 15.36 -49.98 -17.12
N THR A 129 15.51 -49.99 -18.46
CA THR A 129 16.80 -49.94 -19.16
C THR A 129 17.34 -48.51 -19.16
N GLY A 130 18.11 -48.17 -18.14
CA GLY A 130 18.81 -46.87 -18.02
C GLY A 130 18.18 -45.87 -17.06
N TYR A 131 16.95 -46.12 -16.60
CA TYR A 131 16.26 -45.24 -15.64
C TYR A 131 15.72 -46.02 -14.44
N ASP A 132 15.68 -45.34 -13.30
CA ASP A 132 14.95 -45.75 -12.10
C ASP A 132 13.57 -45.08 -12.08
N VAL A 133 12.55 -45.84 -11.69
CA VAL A 133 11.14 -45.40 -11.66
C VAL A 133 10.53 -45.39 -10.26
N ASP A 134 11.21 -46.03 -9.31
CA ASP A 134 10.75 -46.16 -7.93
C ASP A 134 11.51 -45.14 -7.07
N TRP A 135 10.75 -44.31 -6.34
CA TRP A 135 11.24 -43.18 -5.57
C TRP A 135 11.06 -43.41 -4.08
N LYS A 136 11.99 -42.90 -3.27
CA LYS A 136 11.90 -42.85 -1.81
C LYS A 136 12.01 -41.41 -1.31
N PHE A 137 11.50 -41.21 -0.10
CA PHE A 137 11.38 -39.91 0.54
C PHE A 137 11.97 -39.93 1.95
N GLU A 138 12.47 -38.79 2.38
CA GLU A 138 12.89 -38.55 3.76
C GLU A 138 12.54 -37.12 4.17
N LYS A 139 12.47 -36.85 5.47
CA LYS A 139 12.09 -35.53 5.99
C LYS A 139 13.13 -34.45 5.63
N SER A 140 12.65 -33.28 5.22
CA SER A 140 13.47 -32.06 5.07
C SER A 140 13.06 -31.00 6.10
N THR A 141 14.06 -30.28 6.63
CA THR A 141 13.87 -29.16 7.58
C THR A 141 14.33 -27.81 7.02
N ASN A 142 14.85 -27.78 5.78
CA ASN A 142 15.49 -26.58 5.24
C ASN A 142 14.52 -25.44 4.93
N LEU A 143 13.22 -25.72 4.78
CA LEU A 143 12.22 -24.67 4.51
C LEU A 143 11.60 -24.06 5.77
N GLY A 144 12.01 -24.50 6.96
CA GLY A 144 11.40 -24.10 8.23
C GLY A 144 10.26 -25.01 8.67
N ALA A 145 9.79 -24.82 9.91
CA ALA A 145 8.76 -25.67 10.51
C ALA A 145 7.35 -25.43 9.94
N ASP A 146 7.12 -24.24 9.36
CA ASP A 146 5.87 -23.81 8.73
C ASP A 146 5.68 -24.37 7.31
N LYS A 147 6.73 -24.92 6.71
CA LYS A 147 6.72 -25.50 5.36
C LYS A 147 7.18 -26.96 5.37
N PRO A 148 6.31 -27.92 5.75
CA PRO A 148 6.63 -29.33 5.71
C PRO A 148 7.13 -29.74 4.32
N ALA A 149 8.33 -30.35 4.29
CA ALA A 149 9.00 -30.72 3.05
C ALA A 149 9.72 -32.06 3.19
N VAL A 150 10.06 -32.66 2.06
CA VAL A 150 10.76 -33.93 1.94
C VAL A 150 11.92 -33.81 0.95
N TYR A 151 12.96 -34.61 1.11
CA TYR A 151 13.87 -34.90 0.00
C TYR A 151 13.35 -36.11 -0.76
N MET A 152 13.47 -36.08 -2.09
CA MET A 152 13.07 -37.16 -2.99
C MET A 152 14.31 -37.72 -3.69
N TYR A 153 14.43 -39.03 -3.81
CA TYR A 153 15.57 -39.70 -4.43
C TYR A 153 15.19 -41.06 -5.03
N PRO A 154 15.92 -41.59 -6.02
CA PRO A 154 15.68 -42.93 -6.57
C PRO A 154 15.90 -44.00 -5.48
N SER A 155 15.04 -45.02 -5.40
CA SER A 155 14.97 -45.98 -4.28
C SER A 155 16.32 -46.63 -3.92
N GLY A 156 17.17 -46.88 -4.92
CA GLY A 156 18.50 -47.48 -4.75
C GLY A 156 19.66 -46.49 -4.58
N GLN A 157 19.40 -45.18 -4.61
CA GLN A 157 20.42 -44.12 -4.66
C GLN A 157 20.13 -42.97 -3.68
N PRO A 158 20.25 -43.19 -2.35
CA PRO A 158 19.87 -42.20 -1.34
C PRO A 158 20.69 -40.91 -1.35
N SER A 159 21.89 -40.91 -1.94
CA SER A 159 22.70 -39.69 -2.11
C SER A 159 22.25 -38.81 -3.29
N HIS A 160 21.43 -39.33 -4.21
CA HIS A 160 21.00 -38.59 -5.41
C HIS A 160 19.70 -37.83 -5.12
N LYS A 161 19.78 -36.77 -4.32
CA LYS A 161 18.61 -35.95 -4.03
C LYS A 161 18.19 -35.15 -5.25
N VAL A 162 16.90 -35.12 -5.53
CA VAL A 162 16.34 -34.20 -6.53
C VAL A 162 16.56 -32.77 -6.05
N ASN A 163 16.85 -31.85 -6.97
CA ASN A 163 17.19 -30.47 -6.69
C ASN A 163 16.76 -29.53 -7.82
N ASN A 164 16.49 -28.27 -7.48
CA ASN A 164 16.38 -27.18 -8.45
C ASN A 164 17.77 -26.67 -8.86
N ARG A 165 18.26 -27.08 -10.04
CA ARG A 165 19.52 -26.59 -10.61
C ARG A 165 19.23 -25.84 -11.90
N ASP A 166 19.64 -24.57 -11.95
CA ASP A 166 19.51 -23.73 -13.14
C ASP A 166 18.05 -23.65 -13.65
N ALA A 167 17.06 -23.62 -12.75
CA ALA A 167 15.64 -23.68 -13.07
C ALA A 167 15.18 -24.99 -13.74
N ARG A 168 15.86 -26.10 -13.46
CA ARG A 168 15.57 -27.43 -14.01
C ARG A 168 15.45 -28.45 -12.89
N PHE A 169 14.49 -29.37 -13.05
CA PHE A 169 14.28 -30.46 -12.13
C PHE A 169 15.36 -31.54 -12.36
N SER A 170 16.35 -31.58 -11.47
CA SER A 170 17.62 -32.28 -11.67
C SER A 170 18.12 -32.91 -10.35
N PHE A 171 19.41 -33.24 -10.25
CA PHE A 171 19.97 -33.89 -9.06
C PHE A 171 21.10 -33.08 -8.41
N TRP A 172 21.26 -33.30 -7.10
CA TRP A 172 22.44 -32.93 -6.33
C TRP A 172 22.99 -34.18 -5.64
N THR A 173 24.12 -34.69 -6.12
CA THR A 173 24.73 -35.93 -5.61
C THR A 173 25.73 -35.71 -4.47
N GLY A 174 26.03 -34.44 -4.15
CA GLY A 174 27.00 -34.04 -3.12
C GLY A 174 26.39 -33.67 -1.77
N GLY A 175 25.11 -33.95 -1.52
CA GLY A 175 24.41 -33.53 -0.29
C GLY A 175 22.93 -33.20 -0.48
N GLN A 176 22.41 -32.27 0.31
CA GLN A 176 21.04 -31.76 0.24
C GLN A 176 20.98 -30.36 0.82
N ASP A 177 20.14 -29.50 0.24
CA ASP A 177 20.01 -28.10 0.66
C ASP A 177 18.57 -27.61 0.48
N HIS A 178 18.36 -26.30 0.56
CA HIS A 178 17.07 -25.67 0.34
C HIS A 178 16.51 -26.01 -1.05
N GLY A 179 17.36 -26.11 -2.08
CA GLY A 179 17.00 -26.46 -3.44
C GLY A 179 16.50 -27.89 -3.61
N SER A 180 16.80 -28.79 -2.66
CA SER A 180 16.35 -30.19 -2.65
C SER A 180 15.02 -30.42 -1.93
N SER A 181 14.49 -29.42 -1.22
CA SER A 181 13.28 -29.57 -0.42
C SER A 181 12.02 -29.51 -1.28
N LEU A 182 11.26 -30.61 -1.28
CA LEU A 182 10.00 -30.80 -2.01
C LEU A 182 8.81 -30.70 -1.04
N GLN A 183 7.86 -29.80 -1.30
CA GLN A 183 6.56 -29.77 -0.66
C GLN A 183 5.56 -30.55 -1.52
N ILE A 184 4.77 -31.41 -0.87
CA ILE A 184 3.71 -32.20 -1.50
C ILE A 184 2.40 -31.73 -0.90
N LEU A 185 1.59 -31.05 -1.70
CA LEU A 185 0.40 -30.34 -1.21
C LEU A 185 -0.85 -30.93 -1.85
N PHE A 186 -1.87 -31.21 -1.04
CA PHE A 186 -3.16 -31.65 -1.56
C PHE A 186 -3.67 -30.66 -2.61
N ALA A 187 -4.19 -31.21 -3.72
CA ALA A 187 -4.73 -30.42 -4.82
C ALA A 187 -6.18 -30.76 -5.09
N MET A 188 -6.51 -32.04 -5.29
CA MET A 188 -7.83 -32.46 -5.76
C MET A 188 -8.13 -33.90 -5.36
N GLN A 189 -9.38 -34.21 -5.08
CA GLN A 189 -9.88 -35.58 -4.93
C GLN A 189 -11.37 -35.67 -5.27
N ARG A 190 -11.77 -36.77 -5.91
CA ARG A 190 -13.17 -37.16 -6.07
C ARG A 190 -13.64 -37.96 -4.85
N VAL A 191 -14.59 -37.41 -4.10
CA VAL A 191 -15.13 -37.97 -2.86
C VAL A 191 -16.47 -38.65 -3.16
N GLN A 192 -16.60 -39.92 -2.78
CA GLN A 192 -17.85 -40.65 -2.94
C GLN A 192 -18.85 -40.28 -1.84
N VAL A 193 -20.09 -39.99 -2.25
CA VAL A 193 -21.22 -39.71 -1.38
C VAL A 193 -22.11 -40.95 -1.32
N SER A 194 -21.96 -41.71 -0.24
CA SER A 194 -22.67 -42.98 -0.03
C SER A 194 -22.87 -43.23 1.47
N ALA A 195 -23.84 -44.06 1.84
CA ALA A 195 -24.18 -44.33 3.22
C ALA A 195 -23.01 -44.92 4.03
N ASP A 196 -22.12 -45.68 3.39
CA ASP A 196 -20.94 -46.29 4.03
C ASP A 196 -19.71 -45.35 4.09
N LYS A 197 -19.73 -44.23 3.36
CA LYS A 197 -18.64 -43.23 3.31
C LYS A 197 -18.93 -41.97 4.12
N GLY A 198 -20.03 -41.92 4.86
CA GLY A 198 -20.37 -40.77 5.69
C GLY A 198 -21.38 -41.08 6.79
N THR A 199 -21.59 -40.09 7.64
CA THR A 199 -22.55 -40.15 8.75
C THR A 199 -23.78 -39.33 8.41
N LEU A 200 -24.95 -39.95 8.51
CA LEU A 200 -26.24 -39.28 8.31
C LEU A 200 -26.79 -38.75 9.65
N THR A 201 -27.22 -37.49 9.67
CA THR A 201 -27.78 -36.82 10.85
C THR A 201 -29.11 -36.15 10.52
N SER A 202 -29.95 -35.95 11.54
CA SER A 202 -31.26 -35.30 11.43
C SER A 202 -31.33 -34.02 12.26
N GLN A 203 -32.19 -33.10 11.86
CA GLN A 203 -32.67 -32.04 12.74
C GLN A 203 -33.72 -32.63 13.69
N GLY A 204 -33.44 -32.61 14.99
CA GLY A 204 -34.29 -33.23 16.01
C GLY A 204 -34.41 -34.75 15.85
N THR A 205 -35.47 -35.32 16.44
CA THR A 205 -35.76 -36.75 16.38
C THR A 205 -36.53 -37.08 15.10
N SER A 206 -35.85 -37.72 14.13
CA SER A 206 -36.46 -38.11 12.87
C SER A 206 -35.82 -39.37 12.28
N ALA A 207 -36.66 -40.23 11.69
CA ALA A 207 -36.20 -41.39 10.90
C ALA A 207 -35.51 -40.95 9.59
N TYR A 208 -35.93 -39.82 9.02
CA TYR A 208 -35.29 -39.17 7.89
C TYR A 208 -34.20 -38.21 8.35
N LYS A 209 -33.22 -37.98 7.48
CA LYS A 209 -31.96 -37.30 7.74
C LYS A 209 -31.92 -35.99 6.95
N ASN A 210 -31.31 -34.94 7.50
CA ASN A 210 -31.13 -33.68 6.77
C ASN A 210 -29.70 -33.47 6.31
N ALA A 211 -28.71 -34.19 6.85
CA ALA A 211 -27.33 -34.03 6.46
C ALA A 211 -26.60 -35.35 6.36
N TRP A 212 -25.72 -35.46 5.37
CA TRP A 212 -24.67 -36.45 5.25
C TRP A 212 -23.31 -35.73 5.35
N THR A 213 -22.40 -36.26 6.15
CA THR A 213 -21.03 -35.72 6.30
C THR A 213 -20.05 -36.86 6.03
N SER A 214 -19.07 -36.66 5.14
CA SER A 214 -18.04 -37.66 4.86
C SER A 214 -17.28 -38.08 6.12
N THR A 215 -16.92 -39.37 6.19
CA THR A 215 -16.02 -39.88 7.25
C THR A 215 -14.60 -39.32 7.10
N GLN A 216 -14.19 -39.04 5.87
CA GLN A 216 -12.97 -38.29 5.59
C GLN A 216 -13.08 -36.84 6.08
N THR A 217 -12.00 -36.34 6.68
CA THR A 217 -11.94 -35.01 7.30
C THR A 217 -11.10 -34.00 6.50
N ALA A 218 -10.31 -34.44 5.52
CA ALA A 218 -9.45 -33.59 4.71
C ALA A 218 -9.33 -34.11 3.26
N PRO A 219 -10.09 -33.57 2.29
CA PRO A 219 -11.24 -32.67 2.48
C PRO A 219 -12.44 -33.35 3.13
N GLN A 220 -13.20 -32.60 3.94
CA GLN A 220 -14.52 -33.00 4.41
C GLN A 220 -15.60 -32.47 3.47
N VAL A 221 -16.52 -33.32 3.05
CA VAL A 221 -17.69 -32.96 2.22
C VAL A 221 -18.95 -33.14 3.03
N ARG A 222 -19.89 -32.21 2.88
CA ARG A 222 -21.20 -32.30 3.50
C ARG A 222 -22.30 -32.04 2.48
N LEU A 223 -23.31 -32.91 2.48
CA LEU A 223 -24.55 -32.77 1.73
C LEU A 223 -25.68 -32.46 2.72
N THR A 224 -26.41 -31.36 2.52
CA THR A 224 -27.52 -30.96 3.39
C THR A 224 -28.78 -30.75 2.58
N ALA A 225 -29.88 -31.37 3.00
CA ALA A 225 -31.22 -31.12 2.48
C ALA A 225 -31.92 -30.01 3.28
N VAL A 226 -32.83 -29.27 2.64
CA VAL A 226 -33.63 -28.19 3.28
C VAL A 226 -34.49 -28.66 4.46
N ALA A 227 -34.80 -29.95 4.52
CA ALA A 227 -35.49 -30.60 5.63
C ALA A 227 -34.92 -32.02 5.83
N ASN A 228 -35.46 -32.77 6.80
CA ASN A 228 -35.15 -34.19 6.97
C ASN A 228 -35.70 -35.02 5.77
N ASN A 229 -35.03 -34.97 4.62
CA ASN A 229 -35.46 -35.54 3.33
C ASN A 229 -34.47 -36.60 2.77
N MET A 230 -33.61 -37.19 3.60
CA MET A 230 -32.65 -38.23 3.18
C MET A 230 -32.79 -39.53 3.97
N GLN A 231 -32.51 -40.66 3.33
CA GLN A 231 -32.33 -41.95 3.98
C GLN A 231 -31.23 -42.76 3.30
N ALA A 232 -30.61 -43.69 4.03
CA ALA A 232 -29.73 -44.70 3.44
C ALA A 232 -30.57 -45.78 2.73
N SER A 233 -30.04 -46.34 1.64
CA SER A 233 -30.60 -47.49 0.95
C SER A 233 -29.46 -48.41 0.52
N GLY A 234 -29.17 -49.45 1.31
CA GLY A 234 -27.91 -50.19 1.17
C GLY A 234 -26.72 -49.24 1.36
N ASN A 235 -25.82 -49.19 0.37
CA ASN A 235 -24.71 -48.23 0.34
C ASN A 235 -25.12 -46.88 -0.28
N ASP A 236 -26.28 -46.78 -0.92
CA ASP A 236 -26.70 -45.60 -1.67
C ASP A 236 -27.60 -44.67 -0.81
N LEU A 237 -28.05 -43.56 -1.41
CA LEU A 237 -28.90 -42.57 -0.75
C LEU A 237 -30.26 -42.43 -1.44
N LEU A 238 -31.32 -42.40 -0.65
CA LEU A 238 -32.64 -41.94 -1.08
C LEU A 238 -32.77 -40.45 -0.78
N ALA A 239 -33.04 -39.66 -1.81
CA ALA A 239 -33.31 -38.23 -1.72
C ALA A 239 -34.78 -37.95 -2.04
N TYR A 240 -35.50 -37.33 -1.10
CA TYR A 240 -36.93 -37.05 -1.18
C TYR A 240 -37.21 -35.60 -1.55
N VAL A 241 -38.30 -35.38 -2.30
CA VAL A 241 -38.88 -34.04 -2.47
C VAL A 241 -39.44 -33.53 -1.13
N GLY A 242 -39.95 -34.43 -0.28
CA GLY A 242 -40.55 -34.05 1.00
C GLY A 242 -41.90 -33.33 0.81
N ASN A 243 -42.48 -32.86 1.91
CA ASN A 243 -43.78 -32.19 1.93
C ASN A 243 -43.79 -30.89 2.74
N ARG A 244 -42.63 -30.44 3.24
CA ARG A 244 -42.51 -29.27 4.13
C ARG A 244 -41.95 -28.03 3.44
N VAL A 245 -40.91 -28.20 2.64
CA VAL A 245 -40.23 -27.14 1.90
C VAL A 245 -40.08 -27.63 0.47
N LEU A 246 -40.72 -26.94 -0.47
CA LEU A 246 -40.80 -27.33 -1.88
C LEU A 246 -40.32 -26.18 -2.77
N PRO A 247 -39.49 -26.46 -3.80
CA PRO A 247 -38.86 -27.75 -4.07
C PRO A 247 -37.78 -28.10 -3.01
N SER A 248 -37.28 -29.35 -3.04
CA SER A 248 -36.28 -29.83 -2.06
C SER A 248 -34.87 -29.55 -2.56
N ASP A 249 -34.19 -28.58 -1.94
CA ASP A 249 -32.80 -28.30 -2.27
C ASP A 249 -31.85 -29.20 -1.48
N TYR A 250 -30.81 -29.64 -2.18
CA TYR A 250 -29.68 -30.40 -1.66
C TYR A 250 -28.41 -29.62 -1.92
N THR A 251 -27.76 -29.16 -0.85
CA THR A 251 -26.57 -28.31 -0.91
C THR A 251 -25.34 -29.09 -0.49
N LEU A 252 -24.33 -29.12 -1.36
CA LEU A 252 -22.99 -29.63 -1.12
C LEU A 252 -22.09 -28.49 -0.64
N THR A 253 -21.28 -28.76 0.39
CA THR A 253 -20.27 -27.82 0.90
C THR A 253 -18.96 -28.56 1.19
N ALA A 254 -17.84 -27.88 0.98
CA ALA A 254 -16.52 -28.36 1.37
C ALA A 254 -16.06 -27.70 2.69
N GLY A 255 -15.20 -28.39 3.44
CA GLY A 255 -14.56 -27.85 4.65
C GLY A 255 -13.65 -26.65 4.37
N ALA A 256 -13.28 -25.91 5.42
CA ALA A 256 -12.40 -24.74 5.29
C ALA A 256 -11.09 -25.08 4.57
N GLY A 257 -10.68 -24.23 3.62
CA GLY A 257 -9.49 -24.45 2.77
C GLY A 257 -9.74 -25.29 1.52
N TYR A 258 -10.97 -25.72 1.27
CA TYR A 258 -11.37 -26.52 0.11
C TYR A 258 -12.58 -25.94 -0.62
N SER A 259 -12.73 -26.28 -1.91
CA SER A 259 -13.83 -25.86 -2.79
C SER A 259 -14.44 -27.05 -3.53
N ILE A 260 -15.73 -26.94 -3.88
CA ILE A 260 -16.42 -27.90 -4.75
C ILE A 260 -16.12 -27.53 -6.21
N HIS A 261 -15.52 -28.45 -6.95
CA HIS A 261 -15.18 -28.28 -8.36
C HIS A 261 -16.35 -28.72 -9.26
N ASP A 262 -16.81 -29.95 -9.03
CA ASP A 262 -17.92 -30.59 -9.72
C ASP A 262 -18.62 -31.59 -8.79
N PHE A 263 -19.79 -32.06 -9.22
CA PHE A 263 -20.40 -33.26 -8.70
C PHE A 263 -21.18 -34.00 -9.79
N GLU A 264 -21.37 -35.28 -9.58
CA GLU A 264 -22.14 -36.14 -10.48
C GLU A 264 -22.81 -37.25 -9.70
N PHE A 265 -23.96 -37.71 -10.20
CA PHE A 265 -24.63 -38.89 -9.68
C PHE A 265 -25.54 -39.48 -10.74
N ASP A 266 -25.84 -40.75 -10.53
CA ASP A 266 -26.88 -41.47 -11.24
C ASP A 266 -28.16 -41.44 -10.40
N ALA A 267 -29.32 -41.20 -11.03
CA ALA A 267 -30.61 -41.22 -10.36
C ALA A 267 -31.67 -42.01 -11.12
N LYS A 268 -32.56 -42.65 -10.36
CA LYS A 268 -33.80 -43.27 -10.85
C LYS A 268 -34.92 -43.11 -9.81
N SER A 269 -36.17 -43.28 -10.25
CA SER A 269 -37.32 -43.27 -9.34
C SER A 269 -37.20 -44.42 -8.33
N ALA A 270 -37.41 -44.12 -7.04
CA ALA A 270 -37.34 -45.12 -5.98
C ALA A 270 -38.51 -46.11 -6.01
N ALA A 271 -39.61 -45.75 -6.67
CA ALA A 271 -40.79 -46.59 -6.90
C ALA A 271 -41.33 -46.36 -8.32
N ALA A 272 -41.89 -47.41 -8.93
CA ALA A 272 -42.44 -47.35 -10.28
C ALA A 272 -43.57 -46.32 -10.40
N GLY A 273 -43.56 -45.52 -11.47
CA GLY A 273 -44.53 -44.45 -11.74
C GLY A 273 -44.46 -43.25 -10.77
N LYS A 274 -43.44 -43.18 -9.90
CA LYS A 274 -43.24 -42.12 -8.90
C LYS A 274 -42.08 -41.20 -9.30
N HIS A 275 -42.23 -40.58 -10.46
CA HIS A 275 -41.22 -39.72 -11.05
C HIS A 275 -41.11 -38.36 -10.33
N LEU A 276 -39.93 -37.77 -10.44
CA LEU A 276 -39.60 -36.45 -9.92
C LEU A 276 -38.63 -35.76 -10.87
N THR A 277 -38.57 -34.44 -10.82
CA THR A 277 -37.61 -33.64 -11.60
C THR A 277 -36.34 -33.43 -10.78
N VAL A 278 -35.19 -33.64 -11.40
CA VAL A 278 -33.86 -33.33 -10.84
C VAL A 278 -33.30 -32.16 -11.62
N THR A 279 -32.81 -31.13 -10.93
CA THR A 279 -32.21 -29.95 -11.57
C THR A 279 -30.91 -29.54 -10.88
N ALA A 280 -29.85 -29.29 -11.64
CA ALA A 280 -28.59 -28.73 -11.18
C ALA A 280 -28.02 -27.76 -12.23
N GLY A 281 -27.91 -26.47 -11.89
CA GLY A 281 -27.58 -25.44 -12.88
C GLY A 281 -28.58 -25.46 -14.04
N ASN A 282 -28.06 -25.57 -15.28
CA ASN A 282 -28.87 -25.67 -16.50
C ASN A 282 -29.27 -27.10 -16.87
N ASN A 283 -28.80 -28.12 -16.14
CA ASN A 283 -29.13 -29.53 -16.40
C ASN A 283 -30.40 -29.92 -15.65
N SER A 284 -31.36 -30.53 -16.35
CA SER A 284 -32.59 -31.02 -15.75
C SER A 284 -33.14 -32.25 -16.47
N PHE A 285 -33.74 -33.18 -15.72
CA PHE A 285 -34.47 -34.32 -16.26
C PHE A 285 -35.54 -34.82 -15.28
N THR A 286 -36.51 -35.57 -15.80
CA THR A 286 -37.46 -36.32 -14.98
C THR A 286 -36.97 -37.76 -14.81
N THR A 287 -36.90 -38.23 -13.56
CA THR A 287 -36.47 -39.60 -13.25
C THR A 287 -37.43 -40.63 -13.86
N SER A 288 -36.90 -41.81 -14.17
CA SER A 288 -37.64 -42.99 -14.63
C SER A 288 -37.23 -44.24 -13.83
N GLU A 289 -37.75 -45.41 -14.16
CA GLU A 289 -37.32 -46.70 -13.58
C GLU A 289 -35.90 -47.08 -14.01
N THR A 290 -35.41 -46.47 -15.11
CA THR A 290 -34.04 -46.64 -15.59
C THR A 290 -33.11 -45.56 -15.02
N THR A 291 -31.86 -45.94 -14.80
CA THR A 291 -30.83 -45.01 -14.33
C THR A 291 -30.55 -43.93 -15.35
N GLN A 292 -30.52 -42.67 -14.89
CA GLN A 292 -30.15 -41.50 -15.68
C GLN A 292 -29.02 -40.75 -14.97
N HIS A 293 -28.04 -40.30 -15.74
CA HIS A 293 -26.86 -39.62 -15.21
C HIS A 293 -27.06 -38.10 -15.16
N LEU A 294 -26.57 -37.47 -14.09
CA LEU A 294 -26.45 -36.02 -13.98
C LEU A 294 -25.06 -35.65 -13.53
N SER A 295 -24.51 -34.63 -14.16
CA SER A 295 -23.31 -33.95 -13.73
C SER A 295 -23.52 -32.44 -13.68
N TRP A 296 -22.75 -31.79 -12.84
CA TRP A 296 -22.68 -30.35 -12.73
C TRP A 296 -21.24 -29.94 -12.45
N ALA A 297 -20.77 -28.91 -13.13
CA ALA A 297 -19.48 -28.30 -12.90
C ALA A 297 -19.67 -26.80 -12.66
N ALA A 298 -18.81 -26.20 -11.84
CA ALA A 298 -18.83 -24.76 -11.62
C ALA A 298 -18.39 -24.01 -12.88
N ASP A 299 -19.11 -22.93 -13.25
CA ASP A 299 -18.82 -22.12 -14.45
C ASP A 299 -17.38 -21.57 -14.51
N ASN A 300 -16.71 -21.48 -13.35
CA ASN A 300 -15.33 -21.00 -13.19
C ASN A 300 -14.45 -21.96 -12.36
N ASN A 301 -14.73 -23.27 -12.37
CA ASN A 301 -13.87 -24.33 -11.82
C ASN A 301 -13.61 -24.35 -10.30
N ASP A 302 -14.42 -23.72 -9.42
CA ASP A 302 -14.48 -24.00 -7.96
C ASP A 302 -15.54 -23.10 -7.27
N THR A 303 -16.29 -23.61 -6.28
CA THR A 303 -17.23 -22.85 -5.44
C THR A 303 -17.23 -23.33 -3.99
N ASN A 304 -17.59 -22.47 -3.04
CA ASN A 304 -17.75 -22.86 -1.63
C ASN A 304 -18.98 -23.78 -1.41
N ALA A 305 -19.99 -23.68 -2.27
CA ALA A 305 -21.20 -24.50 -2.20
C ALA A 305 -21.79 -24.76 -3.59
N ALA A 306 -22.31 -25.97 -3.80
CA ALA A 306 -23.01 -26.40 -5.01
C ALA A 306 -24.38 -26.98 -4.64
N LYS A 307 -25.34 -26.98 -5.57
CA LYS A 307 -26.72 -27.37 -5.28
C LYS A 307 -27.35 -28.17 -6.42
N PHE A 308 -28.14 -29.18 -6.06
CA PHE A 308 -29.17 -29.76 -6.92
C PHE A 308 -30.53 -29.70 -6.24
N THR A 309 -31.61 -29.79 -7.02
CA THR A 309 -32.99 -29.57 -6.58
C THR A 309 -33.87 -30.72 -7.04
N LEU A 310 -34.70 -31.25 -6.14
CA LEU A 310 -35.74 -32.22 -6.48
C LEU A 310 -37.12 -31.54 -6.46
N GLY A 311 -37.87 -31.65 -7.56
CA GLY A 311 -39.20 -31.10 -7.74
C GLY A 311 -40.27 -32.15 -8.09
N GLY A 312 -41.53 -31.85 -7.77
CA GLY A 312 -42.67 -32.74 -8.03
C GLY A 312 -43.44 -33.10 -6.76
N ALA A 313 -44.19 -34.21 -6.82
CA ALA A 313 -44.86 -34.77 -5.64
C ALA A 313 -43.83 -35.37 -4.65
N ASN A 314 -44.25 -35.60 -3.39
CA ASN A 314 -43.40 -36.19 -2.35
C ASN A 314 -43.04 -37.66 -2.63
N ASN A 315 -42.05 -37.85 -3.51
CA ASN A 315 -41.44 -39.13 -3.88
C ASN A 315 -39.92 -39.05 -3.65
N ALA A 316 -39.23 -40.19 -3.83
CA ALA A 316 -37.77 -40.28 -3.72
C ALA A 316 -37.10 -40.68 -5.04
N ALA A 317 -35.88 -40.20 -5.20
CA ALA A 317 -34.91 -40.73 -6.14
C ALA A 317 -33.86 -41.54 -5.38
N LEU A 318 -33.50 -42.69 -5.94
CA LEU A 318 -32.30 -43.41 -5.53
C LEU A 318 -31.11 -42.77 -6.23
N LEU A 319 -30.16 -42.24 -5.46
CA LEU A 319 -28.92 -41.67 -5.94
C LEU A 319 -27.81 -42.72 -5.79
N THR A 320 -27.23 -43.11 -6.91
CA THR A 320 -26.10 -44.06 -7.00
C THR A 320 -24.91 -43.39 -7.67
N ASN A 321 -23.72 -43.97 -7.58
CA ASN A 321 -22.50 -43.42 -8.22
C ASN A 321 -22.32 -41.92 -7.95
N PHE A 322 -22.66 -41.46 -6.74
CA PHE A 322 -22.62 -40.06 -6.40
C PHE A 322 -21.20 -39.69 -5.97
N TYR A 323 -20.57 -38.81 -6.74
CA TYR A 323 -19.27 -38.25 -6.46
C TYR A 323 -19.27 -36.73 -6.44
N VAL A 324 -18.36 -36.18 -5.65
CA VAL A 324 -18.12 -34.74 -5.53
C VAL A 324 -16.62 -34.53 -5.65
N THR A 325 -16.19 -33.79 -6.66
CA THR A 325 -14.77 -33.43 -6.79
C THR A 325 -14.49 -32.19 -5.95
N VAL A 326 -13.53 -32.33 -5.05
CA VAL A 326 -13.10 -31.28 -4.13
C VAL A 326 -11.66 -30.90 -4.44
N THR A 327 -11.39 -29.60 -4.43
CA THR A 327 -10.06 -29.03 -4.66
C THR A 327 -9.58 -28.27 -3.44
N ARG A 328 -8.26 -28.06 -3.34
CA ARG A 328 -7.68 -27.05 -2.46
C ARG A 328 -8.16 -25.68 -2.94
N SER A 329 -8.72 -24.87 -2.04
CA SER A 329 -9.07 -23.49 -2.37
C SER A 329 -7.81 -22.69 -2.71
N ILE A 330 -7.69 -22.31 -3.98
CA ILE A 330 -6.68 -21.36 -4.44
C ILE A 330 -7.42 -20.07 -4.78
N ALA A 331 -7.03 -18.99 -4.10
CA ALA A 331 -7.61 -17.70 -4.38
C ALA A 331 -7.16 -17.25 -5.78
N LYS A 332 -8.07 -17.36 -6.76
CA LYS A 332 -7.76 -16.95 -8.13
C LYS A 332 -7.49 -15.45 -8.16
N PRO A 333 -6.42 -15.01 -8.85
CA PRO A 333 -6.24 -13.61 -9.19
C PRO A 333 -7.45 -13.15 -10.01
N GLU A 334 -7.89 -11.91 -9.78
CA GLU A 334 -8.87 -11.30 -10.68
C GLU A 334 -8.26 -11.20 -12.10
N PRO A 335 -9.08 -11.19 -13.17
CA PRO A 335 -8.58 -11.03 -14.53
C PRO A 335 -7.60 -9.86 -14.65
N GLN A 336 -6.46 -10.10 -15.31
CA GLN A 336 -5.37 -9.13 -15.46
C GLN A 336 -4.64 -9.30 -16.78
N GLN A 337 -3.94 -8.25 -17.21
CA GLN A 337 -2.96 -8.30 -18.28
C GLN A 337 -1.55 -8.23 -17.68
N ASN A 338 -0.65 -9.12 -18.10
CA ASN A 338 0.75 -9.06 -17.70
C ASN A 338 1.50 -8.20 -18.74
N VAL A 339 1.67 -6.91 -18.47
CA VAL A 339 2.18 -5.92 -19.44
C VAL A 339 3.68 -6.08 -19.64
N PHE A 340 4.44 -6.21 -18.55
CA PHE A 340 5.89 -6.48 -18.59
C PHE A 340 6.16 -7.78 -17.86
N VAL A 341 6.34 -8.86 -18.63
CA VAL A 341 6.51 -10.22 -18.11
C VAL A 341 7.96 -10.45 -17.73
N TYR A 342 8.20 -10.83 -16.48
CA TYR A 342 9.52 -11.26 -16.05
C TYR A 342 9.90 -12.59 -16.71
N ASP A 343 11.06 -12.62 -17.36
CA ASP A 343 11.63 -13.81 -17.99
C ASP A 343 12.82 -14.33 -17.16
N ASN A 344 12.65 -15.52 -16.59
CA ASN A 344 13.64 -16.16 -15.73
C ASN A 344 14.88 -16.68 -16.47
N SER A 345 14.87 -16.69 -17.81
CA SER A 345 16.04 -17.00 -18.63
C SER A 345 17.01 -15.81 -18.76
N THR A 346 16.58 -14.63 -18.33
CA THR A 346 17.37 -13.39 -18.42
C THR A 346 17.67 -12.81 -17.03
N GLN A 347 18.70 -11.98 -16.95
CA GLN A 347 18.99 -11.16 -15.76
C GLN A 347 18.17 -9.87 -15.70
N VAL A 348 17.33 -9.61 -16.70
CA VAL A 348 16.55 -8.37 -16.83
C VAL A 348 15.36 -8.43 -15.88
N THR A 349 15.17 -7.37 -15.10
CA THR A 349 14.07 -7.28 -14.13
C THR A 349 13.25 -6.03 -14.40
N TYR A 350 11.93 -6.11 -14.21
CA TYR A 350 11.03 -4.97 -14.35
C TYR A 350 10.64 -4.41 -12.99
N ARG A 351 10.68 -3.08 -12.85
CA ARG A 351 10.37 -2.35 -11.61
C ARG A 351 9.74 -0.99 -11.91
N ILE A 352 9.13 -0.40 -10.90
CA ILE A 352 8.69 1.02 -10.86
C ILE A 352 7.71 1.35 -12.00
N PRO A 353 6.44 0.94 -11.87
CA PRO A 353 5.45 1.25 -12.89
C PRO A 353 5.09 2.74 -12.89
N ALA A 354 4.98 3.31 -14.08
CA ALA A 354 4.39 4.62 -14.34
C ALA A 354 3.29 4.48 -15.40
N ILE A 355 2.20 5.25 -15.30
CA ILE A 355 1.06 5.13 -16.22
C ILE A 355 0.39 6.47 -16.49
N THR A 356 -0.04 6.69 -17.73
CA THR A 356 -0.89 7.82 -18.10
C THR A 356 -1.86 7.44 -19.21
N THR A 357 -2.92 8.24 -19.38
CA THR A 357 -3.87 8.11 -20.49
C THR A 357 -3.82 9.39 -21.31
N THR A 358 -3.59 9.26 -22.61
CA THR A 358 -3.47 10.39 -23.54
C THR A 358 -4.83 10.93 -23.98
N GLN A 359 -4.84 12.11 -24.61
CA GLN A 359 -6.06 12.74 -25.12
C GLN A 359 -6.84 11.85 -26.11
N ASN A 360 -6.19 10.94 -26.84
CA ASN A 360 -6.88 10.02 -27.75
C ASN A 360 -7.27 8.68 -27.08
N GLY A 361 -7.15 8.56 -25.75
CA GLY A 361 -7.52 7.36 -24.99
C GLY A 361 -6.46 6.26 -24.98
N THR A 362 -5.28 6.50 -25.57
CA THR A 362 -4.16 5.55 -25.48
C THR A 362 -3.64 5.50 -24.06
N VAL A 363 -3.52 4.31 -23.49
CA VAL A 363 -2.88 4.09 -22.19
C VAL A 363 -1.40 3.79 -22.42
N LEU A 364 -0.54 4.54 -21.74
CA LEU A 364 0.91 4.39 -21.80
C LEU A 364 1.38 3.84 -20.45
N ALA A 365 1.99 2.66 -20.44
CA ALA A 365 2.62 2.08 -19.26
C ALA A 365 4.14 2.07 -19.45
N VAL A 366 4.87 2.58 -18.46
CA VAL A 366 6.33 2.65 -18.44
C VAL A 366 6.87 1.89 -17.23
N THR A 367 8.03 1.26 -17.37
CA THR A 367 8.74 0.58 -16.28
C THR A 367 10.25 0.72 -16.44
N ASP A 368 10.99 0.63 -15.33
CA ASP A 368 12.42 0.33 -15.35
C ASP A 368 12.64 -1.07 -15.92
N SER A 369 13.43 -1.19 -16.98
CA SER A 369 14.06 -2.44 -17.41
C SER A 369 15.50 -2.47 -16.88
N ARG A 370 15.75 -3.25 -15.82
CA ARG A 370 17.02 -3.29 -15.10
C ARG A 370 17.88 -4.44 -15.60
N HIS A 371 18.97 -4.13 -16.30
CA HIS A 371 19.80 -5.12 -17.01
C HIS A 371 20.90 -5.75 -16.15
N THR A 372 21.06 -5.30 -14.90
CA THR A 372 22.08 -5.80 -13.96
C THR A 372 21.44 -6.32 -12.67
N GLY A 373 20.26 -6.94 -12.78
CA GLY A 373 19.48 -7.42 -11.63
C GLY A 373 18.62 -6.31 -10.99
N MET A 374 18.33 -6.45 -9.70
CA MET A 374 17.36 -5.59 -8.99
C MET A 374 17.88 -4.23 -8.52
N GLY A 375 19.14 -3.89 -8.78
CA GLY A 375 19.75 -2.65 -8.28
C GLY A 375 19.01 -1.39 -8.74
N ASP A 376 18.94 -0.37 -7.88
CA ASP A 376 18.35 0.92 -8.21
C ASP A 376 19.28 1.77 -9.10
N ILE A 377 18.86 2.98 -9.45
CA ILE A 377 19.70 3.95 -10.20
C ILE A 377 21.07 4.09 -9.54
N GLY A 378 22.11 4.07 -10.38
CA GLY A 378 23.51 4.05 -9.96
C GLY A 378 24.11 2.67 -9.69
N ALA A 379 23.34 1.59 -9.78
CA ALA A 379 23.87 0.22 -9.72
C ALA A 379 24.44 -0.28 -11.06
N GLY A 380 23.78 0.06 -12.17
CA GLY A 380 24.16 -0.42 -13.50
C GLY A 380 23.26 0.16 -14.60
N ARG A 381 23.13 -0.54 -15.73
CA ARG A 381 22.26 -0.13 -16.84
C ARG A 381 20.79 -0.35 -16.47
N ILE A 382 20.02 0.73 -16.56
CA ILE A 382 18.56 0.73 -16.48
C ILE A 382 18.04 1.49 -17.70
N ASP A 383 17.10 0.88 -18.41
CA ASP A 383 16.40 1.46 -19.55
C ASP A 383 14.96 1.77 -19.14
N LEU A 384 14.31 2.74 -19.80
CA LEU A 384 12.86 2.92 -19.67
C LEU A 384 12.15 2.21 -20.82
N PHE A 385 11.33 1.23 -20.47
CA PHE A 385 10.51 0.49 -21.44
C PHE A 385 9.08 1.01 -21.40
N LEU A 386 8.44 1.07 -22.57
CA LEU A 386 7.06 1.49 -22.78
C LEU A 386 6.26 0.33 -23.39
N SER A 387 5.01 0.19 -22.96
CA SER A 387 3.98 -0.56 -23.66
C SER A 387 2.73 0.30 -23.77
N ARG A 388 1.99 0.15 -24.87
CA ARG A 388 0.87 1.01 -25.25
C ARG A 388 -0.39 0.16 -25.43
N SER A 389 -1.52 0.66 -24.97
CA SER A 389 -2.84 0.11 -25.25
C SER A 389 -3.72 1.16 -25.90
N THR A 390 -4.41 0.79 -26.97
CA THR A 390 -5.36 1.65 -27.70
C THR A 390 -6.82 1.23 -27.47
N ASP A 391 -7.05 0.29 -26.55
CA ASP A 391 -8.35 -0.33 -26.27
C ASP A 391 -8.65 -0.39 -24.75
N ASN A 392 -8.25 0.64 -24.01
CA ASN A 392 -8.44 0.78 -22.55
C ASN A 392 -7.80 -0.37 -21.73
N GLY A 393 -6.66 -0.84 -22.20
CA GLY A 393 -5.83 -1.84 -21.54
C GLY A 393 -6.27 -3.28 -21.76
N ALA A 394 -7.14 -3.55 -22.74
CA ALA A 394 -7.54 -4.92 -23.08
C ALA A 394 -6.41 -5.67 -23.80
N THR A 395 -5.69 -5.00 -24.69
CA THR A 395 -4.47 -5.49 -25.34
C THR A 395 -3.33 -4.47 -25.24
N TRP A 396 -2.10 -4.96 -25.28
CA TRP A 396 -0.88 -4.17 -25.08
C TRP A 396 0.13 -4.46 -26.18
N SER A 397 0.85 -3.44 -26.63
CA SER A 397 1.98 -3.60 -27.56
C SER A 397 3.13 -4.36 -26.90
N ASN A 398 3.98 -5.00 -27.70
CA ASN A 398 5.23 -5.57 -27.19
C ASN A 398 6.05 -4.49 -26.47
N PRO A 399 6.49 -4.73 -25.21
CA PRO A 399 7.39 -3.83 -24.51
C PRO A 399 8.68 -3.56 -25.27
N ASP A 400 9.07 -2.29 -25.36
CA ASP A 400 10.34 -1.87 -25.96
C ASP A 400 10.85 -0.58 -25.30
N VAL A 401 12.15 -0.30 -25.44
CA VAL A 401 12.74 0.98 -25.02
C VAL A 401 12.07 2.14 -25.78
N LEU A 402 11.95 3.32 -25.15
CA LEU A 402 11.47 4.52 -25.85
C LEU A 402 12.31 4.80 -27.11
N ARG A 403 11.65 5.13 -28.23
CA ARG A 403 12.27 5.40 -29.53
C ARG A 403 11.91 6.77 -30.10
N ASP A 404 12.84 7.36 -30.84
CA ASP A 404 12.59 8.55 -31.67
C ASP A 404 11.88 8.21 -32.99
N ALA A 405 11.54 9.24 -33.78
CA ALA A 405 10.87 9.08 -35.07
C ALA A 405 11.71 8.35 -36.13
N SER A 406 13.03 8.20 -35.92
CA SER A 406 13.92 7.40 -36.78
C SER A 406 14.10 5.96 -36.28
N GLY A 407 13.45 5.60 -35.16
CA GLY A 407 13.53 4.26 -34.54
C GLY A 407 14.74 4.06 -33.63
N ASN A 408 15.52 5.10 -33.32
CA ASN A 408 16.66 4.98 -32.40
C ASN A 408 16.18 4.96 -30.94
N ALA A 409 16.84 4.16 -30.10
CA ALA A 409 16.55 4.14 -28.67
C ALA A 409 16.99 5.46 -28.01
N VAL A 410 16.09 6.07 -27.22
CA VAL A 410 16.33 7.36 -26.54
C VAL A 410 16.28 7.28 -25.02
N ALA A 411 15.90 6.12 -24.46
CA ALA A 411 15.92 5.87 -23.02
C ALA A 411 16.71 4.60 -22.67
N GLN A 412 17.75 4.31 -23.45
CA GLN A 412 18.68 3.22 -23.19
C GLN A 412 19.87 3.71 -22.38
N GLY A 413 20.08 3.15 -21.19
CA GLY A 413 21.25 3.46 -20.37
C GLY A 413 22.54 2.88 -20.98
N ILE A 414 23.65 3.60 -20.83
CA ILE A 414 24.97 3.11 -21.32
C ILE A 414 25.72 2.24 -20.30
N GLY A 415 25.17 2.08 -19.09
CA GLY A 415 25.81 1.37 -17.99
C GLY A 415 26.82 2.20 -17.21
N LYS A 416 27.10 1.72 -16.00
CA LYS A 416 28.00 2.36 -15.03
C LYS A 416 29.47 2.14 -15.41
N ASP A 417 30.28 3.18 -15.25
CA ASP A 417 31.74 3.10 -15.37
C ASP A 417 32.41 3.98 -14.32
N ASN A 418 33.02 3.32 -13.33
CA ASN A 418 33.66 3.99 -12.21
C ASN A 418 34.95 4.74 -12.61
N ASN A 419 35.45 4.58 -13.84
CA ASN A 419 36.63 5.28 -14.33
C ASN A 419 36.30 6.64 -14.95
N VAL A 420 35.01 6.97 -15.11
CA VAL A 420 34.56 8.26 -15.64
C VAL A 420 33.91 9.08 -14.54
N ASN A 421 34.13 10.39 -14.58
CA ASN A 421 33.44 11.32 -13.69
C ASN A 421 31.92 11.14 -13.82
N ALA A 422 31.23 10.96 -12.69
CA ALA A 422 29.79 10.73 -12.67
C ALA A 422 28.96 11.85 -13.33
N ASN A 423 29.42 13.10 -13.27
CA ASN A 423 28.75 14.22 -13.94
C ASN A 423 28.85 14.14 -15.47
N ASN A 424 29.79 13.36 -16.01
CA ASN A 424 29.92 13.08 -17.45
C ASN A 424 29.22 11.77 -17.86
N ARG A 425 28.52 11.11 -16.93
CA ARG A 425 27.85 9.81 -17.11
C ARG A 425 26.38 9.86 -16.64
N ARG A 426 25.69 10.96 -16.98
CA ARG A 426 24.28 11.20 -16.67
C ARG A 426 23.31 10.26 -17.40
N ASN A 427 23.77 9.64 -18.46
CA ASN A 427 23.05 8.65 -19.27
C ASN A 427 23.37 7.19 -18.93
N ALA A 428 24.06 6.92 -17.81
CA ALA A 428 24.42 5.54 -17.43
C ALA A 428 23.20 4.64 -17.17
N GLY A 429 22.09 5.23 -16.74
CA GLY A 429 20.80 4.56 -16.57
C GLY A 429 19.69 5.59 -16.38
N TYR A 430 18.47 5.17 -16.67
CA TYR A 430 17.24 5.96 -16.55
C TYR A 430 16.19 5.12 -15.83
N GLY A 431 15.60 5.65 -14.76
CA GLY A 431 14.66 4.89 -13.93
C GLY A 431 13.87 5.79 -13.00
N ASP A 432 12.99 5.19 -12.20
CA ASP A 432 12.05 5.92 -11.35
C ASP A 432 11.18 6.92 -12.16
N ALA A 433 10.57 6.41 -13.23
CA ALA A 433 9.83 7.25 -14.17
C ALA A 433 8.58 7.89 -13.56
N ALA A 434 8.35 9.17 -13.88
CA ALA A 434 7.12 9.89 -13.62
C ALA A 434 6.56 10.46 -14.93
N ILE A 435 5.27 10.26 -15.21
CA ILE A 435 4.68 10.53 -16.54
C ILE A 435 3.32 11.23 -16.45
N VAL A 436 3.04 12.13 -17.39
CA VAL A 436 1.70 12.67 -17.64
C VAL A 436 1.51 13.02 -19.11
N ALA A 437 0.34 12.70 -19.64
CA ALA A 437 -0.15 13.20 -20.91
C ALA A 437 -1.01 14.44 -20.68
N ASP A 438 -0.86 15.44 -21.55
CA ASP A 438 -1.76 16.58 -21.57
C ASP A 438 -3.16 16.11 -22.00
N ARG A 439 -4.19 16.59 -21.31
CA ARG A 439 -5.57 16.17 -21.62
C ARG A 439 -6.17 16.87 -22.84
N GLU A 440 -5.55 17.93 -23.36
CA GLU A 440 -6.06 18.73 -24.48
C GLU A 440 -5.18 18.74 -25.73
N SER A 441 -4.04 18.07 -25.70
CA SER A 441 -3.11 17.94 -26.81
C SER A 441 -2.49 16.54 -26.85
N ASN A 442 -1.66 16.30 -27.87
CA ASN A 442 -0.93 15.04 -28.03
C ASN A 442 0.34 14.97 -27.19
N ASP A 443 0.62 16.02 -26.39
CA ASP A 443 1.85 16.15 -25.64
C ASP A 443 1.89 15.17 -24.45
N VAL A 444 3.05 14.55 -24.26
CA VAL A 444 3.35 13.71 -23.11
C VAL A 444 4.72 14.10 -22.59
N ILE A 445 4.84 14.29 -21.28
CA ILE A 445 6.13 14.50 -20.60
C ILE A 445 6.45 13.28 -19.74
N LEU A 446 7.71 12.86 -19.80
CA LEU A 446 8.28 11.85 -18.92
C LEU A 446 9.50 12.44 -18.21
N LEU A 447 9.58 12.21 -16.91
CA LEU A 447 10.74 12.51 -16.05
C LEU A 447 11.33 11.22 -15.52
N SER A 448 12.64 11.19 -15.28
CA SER A 448 13.28 10.08 -14.59
C SER A 448 14.45 10.55 -13.73
N ALA A 449 14.78 9.76 -12.70
CA ALA A 449 16.12 9.78 -12.15
C ALA A 449 17.10 9.20 -13.19
N SER A 450 18.36 9.63 -13.16
CA SER A 450 19.35 9.18 -14.13
C SER A 450 20.79 9.21 -13.63
N GLY A 451 21.66 8.55 -14.40
CA GLY A 451 23.11 8.54 -14.22
C GLY A 451 23.63 7.41 -13.35
N GLN A 452 24.92 7.47 -13.03
CA GLN A 452 25.64 6.40 -12.33
C GLN A 452 25.72 6.56 -10.80
N VAL A 453 25.00 7.54 -10.24
CA VAL A 453 24.97 7.86 -8.81
C VAL A 453 23.57 7.61 -8.28
N GLY A 454 23.48 6.78 -7.24
CA GLY A 454 22.20 6.52 -6.56
C GLY A 454 21.88 7.58 -5.50
N PHE A 455 20.61 7.64 -5.08
CA PHE A 455 20.10 8.67 -4.16
C PHE A 455 20.90 8.82 -2.86
N HIS A 456 21.28 7.71 -2.23
CA HIS A 456 22.04 7.73 -0.97
C HIS A 456 23.49 8.23 -1.15
N GLY A 457 24.11 7.96 -2.30
CA GLY A 457 25.47 8.40 -2.62
C GLY A 457 25.55 9.78 -3.28
N SER A 458 24.40 10.35 -3.65
CA SER A 458 24.28 11.66 -4.29
C SER A 458 24.80 12.78 -3.41
N THR A 459 25.47 13.76 -3.99
CA THR A 459 25.76 15.06 -3.35
C THR A 459 25.35 16.19 -4.29
N ARG A 460 25.21 17.42 -3.80
CA ARG A 460 24.89 18.57 -4.68
C ARG A 460 25.87 18.72 -5.86
N ASN A 461 27.15 18.40 -5.65
CA ASN A 461 28.21 18.50 -6.67
C ASN A 461 28.31 17.27 -7.56
N THR A 462 27.90 16.10 -7.07
CA THR A 462 27.87 14.84 -7.80
C THR A 462 26.50 14.19 -7.60
N PRO A 463 25.43 14.75 -8.19
CA PRO A 463 24.06 14.36 -7.85
C PRO A 463 23.62 13.07 -8.53
N ILE A 464 22.58 12.42 -8.01
CA ILE A 464 21.67 11.64 -8.85
C ILE A 464 20.98 12.62 -9.81
N ALA A 465 20.95 12.31 -11.09
CA ALA A 465 20.55 13.28 -12.11
C ALA A 465 19.06 13.20 -12.43
N VAL A 466 18.57 14.20 -13.15
CA VAL A 466 17.17 14.25 -13.62
C VAL A 466 17.16 14.40 -15.13
N ALA A 467 16.49 13.47 -15.81
CA ALA A 467 16.29 13.50 -17.26
C ALA A 467 14.82 13.73 -17.62
N ARG A 468 14.58 14.38 -18.77
CA ARG A 468 13.25 14.67 -19.31
C ARG A 468 13.14 14.26 -20.79
N TRP A 469 11.96 13.77 -21.17
CA TRP A 469 11.57 13.50 -22.56
C TRP A 469 10.20 14.09 -22.86
N TYR A 470 9.96 14.41 -24.13
CA TYR A 470 8.65 14.72 -24.65
C TYR A 470 8.25 13.73 -25.75
N SER A 471 6.95 13.51 -25.86
CA SER A 471 6.29 12.98 -27.03
C SER A 471 5.26 14.01 -27.50
N HIS A 472 5.10 14.18 -28.81
CA HIS A 472 4.10 15.08 -29.40
C HIS A 472 3.03 14.31 -30.21
N ASP A 473 2.99 12.99 -30.09
CA ASP A 473 2.18 12.08 -30.90
C ASP A 473 1.53 10.95 -30.06
N ASN A 474 1.08 11.29 -28.84
CA ASN A 474 0.43 10.36 -27.91
C ASN A 474 1.30 9.14 -27.56
N GLY A 475 2.59 9.38 -27.30
CA GLY A 475 3.56 8.42 -26.82
C GLY A 475 4.09 7.47 -27.88
N THR A 476 3.97 7.79 -29.17
CA THR A 476 4.46 6.94 -30.26
C THR A 476 5.95 7.14 -30.48
N THR A 477 6.42 8.38 -30.50
CA THR A 477 7.84 8.75 -30.64
C THR A 477 8.27 9.75 -29.59
N TRP A 478 9.53 9.70 -29.20
CA TRP A 478 10.07 10.48 -28.08
C TRP A 478 11.30 11.28 -28.50
N THR A 479 11.49 12.45 -27.90
CA THR A 479 12.70 13.27 -28.08
C THR A 479 13.94 12.58 -27.53
N GLN A 480 15.13 13.12 -27.81
CA GLN A 480 16.34 12.77 -27.05
C GLN A 480 16.18 13.21 -25.57
N PRO A 481 16.87 12.54 -24.62
CA PRO A 481 16.83 12.92 -23.22
C PRO A 481 17.47 14.29 -23.00
N GLU A 482 16.79 15.15 -22.25
CA GLU A 482 17.34 16.40 -21.77
C GLU A 482 17.76 16.27 -20.31
N ASP A 483 19.01 16.60 -19.98
CA ASP A 483 19.47 16.72 -18.59
C ASP A 483 18.99 18.05 -18.00
N ILE A 484 18.09 17.97 -17.02
CA ILE A 484 17.52 19.12 -16.32
C ILE A 484 18.01 19.21 -14.86
N THR A 485 19.07 18.50 -14.51
CA THR A 485 19.58 18.37 -13.13
C THR A 485 19.79 19.73 -12.48
N GLU A 486 20.52 20.64 -13.14
CA GLU A 486 20.81 21.97 -12.58
C GLU A 486 19.55 22.83 -12.46
N SER A 487 18.61 22.73 -13.40
CA SER A 487 17.33 23.44 -13.35
C SER A 487 16.49 23.03 -12.13
N ILE A 488 16.60 21.79 -11.66
CA ILE A 488 15.89 21.31 -10.47
C ILE A 488 16.66 21.60 -9.18
N TYR A 489 17.96 21.28 -9.13
CA TYR A 489 18.75 21.46 -7.91
C TYR A 489 18.90 22.94 -7.50
N SER A 490 19.01 23.85 -8.46
CA SER A 490 19.16 25.30 -8.20
C SER A 490 17.93 25.95 -7.54
N LEU A 491 16.77 25.27 -7.57
CA LEU A 491 15.58 25.68 -6.81
C LEU A 491 15.80 25.64 -5.29
N PHE A 492 16.79 24.88 -4.83
CA PHE A 492 17.07 24.65 -3.41
C PHE A 492 18.40 25.26 -2.92
N ASP A 493 19.20 25.82 -3.83
CA ASP A 493 20.49 26.42 -3.51
C ASP A 493 20.32 27.82 -2.88
N GLY A 494 20.68 27.93 -1.60
CA GLY A 494 20.53 29.14 -0.78
C GLY A 494 19.75 28.90 0.51
N ALA A 495 20.19 29.50 1.63
CA ALA A 495 19.55 29.35 2.94
C ALA A 495 18.12 29.92 3.00
N ASP A 496 17.78 30.80 2.05
CA ASP A 496 16.45 31.36 1.81
C ASP A 496 15.56 30.44 0.96
N LYS A 497 16.14 29.45 0.28
CA LYS A 497 15.44 28.52 -0.62
C LYS A 497 15.21 27.13 -0.05
N SER A 498 16.04 26.66 0.88
CA SER A 498 15.84 25.35 1.53
C SER A 498 16.35 25.33 2.97
N PRO A 499 15.84 24.44 3.85
CA PRO A 499 16.19 24.44 5.28
C PRO A 499 17.68 24.26 5.60
N SER A 500 18.43 23.63 4.69
CA SER A 500 19.88 23.38 4.84
C SER A 500 20.72 24.14 3.81
N GLY A 501 20.11 25.06 3.06
CA GLY A 501 20.76 25.83 1.99
C GLY A 501 21.12 25.07 0.73
N LYS A 502 20.82 23.77 0.67
CA LYS A 502 20.99 22.87 -0.47
C LYS A 502 20.25 21.56 -0.26
N VAL A 503 20.05 20.81 -1.34
CA VAL A 503 19.69 19.38 -1.32
C VAL A 503 20.83 18.55 -1.91
N GLU A 504 21.15 17.42 -1.27
CA GLU A 504 22.27 16.55 -1.65
C GLU A 504 21.86 15.49 -2.67
N GLY A 505 20.63 15.01 -2.60
CA GLY A 505 20.07 14.00 -3.50
C GLY A 505 18.57 14.22 -3.65
N LEU A 506 18.02 14.03 -4.86
CA LEU A 506 16.58 14.09 -5.08
C LEU A 506 16.14 13.21 -6.23
N PHE A 507 14.87 12.82 -6.22
CA PHE A 507 14.18 12.29 -7.40
C PHE A 507 12.69 12.60 -7.31
N PHE A 508 12.02 12.62 -8.46
CA PHE A 508 10.57 12.76 -8.53
C PHE A 508 9.90 11.46 -8.12
N GLY A 509 8.81 11.53 -7.35
CA GLY A 509 8.02 10.35 -7.00
C GLY A 509 7.51 9.66 -8.27
N SER A 510 8.00 8.45 -8.52
CA SER A 510 7.68 7.65 -9.71
C SER A 510 6.18 7.34 -9.80
N GLY A 511 5.63 7.20 -11.00
CA GLY A 511 4.19 7.00 -11.22
C GLY A 511 3.54 8.10 -12.06
N ARG A 512 2.31 8.48 -11.73
CA ARG A 512 1.58 9.54 -12.43
C ARG A 512 2.00 10.92 -11.91
N ILE A 513 2.32 11.84 -12.82
CA ILE A 513 2.38 13.29 -12.53
C ILE A 513 0.95 13.83 -12.60
N VAL A 514 0.57 14.69 -11.65
CA VAL A 514 -0.78 15.27 -11.64
C VAL A 514 -0.81 16.50 -12.51
N GLN A 515 -1.80 16.56 -13.40
CA GLN A 515 -2.15 17.78 -14.13
C GLN A 515 -3.34 18.43 -13.42
N SER A 516 -3.23 19.70 -13.06
CA SER A 516 -4.30 20.46 -12.41
C SER A 516 -5.58 20.42 -13.23
N HIS A 517 -6.74 20.23 -12.61
CA HIS A 517 -8.02 20.37 -13.30
C HIS A 517 -8.56 21.81 -13.31
N ARG A 518 -7.90 22.71 -12.58
CA ARG A 518 -8.39 24.08 -12.31
C ARG A 518 -7.48 25.16 -12.88
N VAL A 519 -6.17 24.95 -12.80
CA VAL A 519 -5.16 25.96 -13.13
C VAL A 519 -4.64 25.69 -14.53
N LYS A 520 -4.99 26.58 -15.47
CA LYS A 520 -4.49 26.56 -16.84
C LYS A 520 -3.72 27.84 -17.12
N VAL A 521 -2.49 27.70 -17.58
CA VAL A 521 -1.60 28.83 -17.90
C VAL A 521 -1.10 28.65 -19.33
N GLY A 522 -1.39 29.64 -20.18
CA GLY A 522 -1.11 29.52 -21.61
C GLY A 522 -1.86 28.35 -22.24
N THR A 523 -1.12 27.44 -22.88
CA THR A 523 -1.68 26.30 -23.63
C THR A 523 -1.91 25.05 -22.78
N HIS A 524 -1.34 24.96 -21.58
CA HIS A 524 -1.33 23.73 -20.77
C HIS A 524 -1.88 23.97 -19.37
N TYR A 525 -2.39 22.90 -18.75
CA TYR A 525 -2.70 22.93 -17.33
C TYR A 525 -1.43 22.77 -16.50
N ARG A 526 -1.41 23.43 -15.33
CA ARG A 526 -0.30 23.34 -14.37
C ARG A 526 -0.04 21.88 -14.01
N LEU A 527 1.23 21.47 -14.01
CA LEU A 527 1.65 20.16 -13.51
C LEU A 527 2.04 20.26 -12.04
N TYR A 528 1.78 19.20 -11.27
CA TYR A 528 2.29 18.99 -9.92
C TYR A 528 3.06 17.68 -9.88
N ALA A 529 4.32 17.75 -9.50
CA ALA A 529 5.16 16.59 -9.27
C ALA A 529 5.88 16.75 -7.93
N VAL A 530 5.97 15.68 -7.15
CA VAL A 530 6.52 15.75 -5.80
C VAL A 530 7.89 15.10 -5.78
N VAL A 531 8.88 15.78 -5.21
CA VAL A 531 10.24 15.25 -5.06
C VAL A 531 10.46 14.71 -3.65
N LEU A 532 11.15 13.58 -3.54
CA LEU A 532 11.88 13.23 -2.32
C LEU A 532 13.26 13.89 -2.40
N GLY A 533 13.60 14.70 -1.41
CA GLY A 533 14.90 15.35 -1.32
C GLY A 533 15.61 15.02 -0.01
N ARG A 534 16.93 14.88 -0.10
CA ARG A 534 17.83 14.59 1.01
C ARG A 534 18.61 15.85 1.39
N THR A 535 18.37 16.33 2.59
CA THR A 535 19.21 17.32 3.28
C THR A 535 19.99 16.59 4.40
N ASN A 536 19.92 17.08 5.64
CA ASN A 536 20.24 16.30 6.84
C ASN A 536 19.14 15.28 7.19
N VAL A 537 17.94 15.47 6.65
CA VAL A 537 16.78 14.58 6.76
C VAL A 537 16.14 14.38 5.39
N PHE A 538 15.26 13.39 5.27
CA PHE A 538 14.44 13.18 4.07
C PHE A 538 13.16 13.99 4.17
N SER A 539 12.88 14.78 3.14
CA SER A 539 11.72 15.68 3.08
C SER A 539 11.07 15.63 1.69
N ASN A 540 9.79 15.97 1.59
CA ASN A 540 9.11 16.14 0.31
C ASN A 540 8.81 17.60 -0.02
N TRP A 541 8.96 17.96 -1.28
CA TRP A 541 8.50 19.23 -1.84
C TRP A 541 7.62 18.98 -3.06
N VAL A 542 6.55 19.75 -3.20
CA VAL A 542 5.79 19.78 -4.44
C VAL A 542 6.43 20.81 -5.35
N LEU A 543 6.78 20.40 -6.55
CA LEU A 543 7.15 21.27 -7.64
C LEU A 543 5.96 21.43 -8.58
N TYR A 544 5.82 22.62 -9.15
CA TYR A 544 4.81 22.89 -10.17
C TYR A 544 5.43 23.48 -11.43
N SER A 545 4.76 23.28 -12.55
CA SER A 545 5.15 23.83 -13.85
C SER A 545 3.93 24.35 -14.60
N ASP A 546 4.03 25.54 -15.17
CA ASP A 546 2.99 26.20 -15.96
C ASP A 546 3.23 26.14 -17.47
N ASP A 547 4.33 25.52 -17.89
CA ASP A 547 4.78 25.44 -19.28
C ASP A 547 5.04 23.98 -19.70
N PHE A 548 4.24 23.07 -19.14
CA PHE A 548 4.26 21.63 -19.36
C PHE A 548 5.61 20.97 -19.07
N GLY A 549 6.27 21.43 -18.00
CA GLY A 549 7.48 20.85 -17.44
C GLY A 549 8.77 21.41 -18.00
N LYS A 550 8.73 22.49 -18.81
CA LYS A 550 9.92 23.18 -19.32
C LYS A 550 10.68 23.86 -18.18
N THR A 551 9.97 24.60 -17.32
CA THR A 551 10.48 25.19 -16.08
C THR A 551 9.69 24.71 -14.87
N TRP A 552 10.33 24.68 -13.70
CA TRP A 552 9.74 24.21 -12.45
C TRP A 552 9.92 25.23 -11.34
N ASN A 553 8.93 25.31 -10.44
CA ASN A 553 8.93 26.16 -9.26
C ASN A 553 8.56 25.33 -8.03
N VAL A 554 9.04 25.72 -6.85
CA VAL A 554 8.61 25.11 -5.59
C VAL A 554 7.23 25.67 -5.22
N LEU A 555 6.27 24.81 -4.90
CA LEU A 555 4.96 25.22 -4.41
C LEU A 555 5.07 25.75 -2.98
N GLY A 556 4.77 27.04 -2.77
CA GLY A 556 5.06 27.74 -1.53
C GLY A 556 6.55 28.03 -1.35
N LYS A 557 7.02 28.02 -0.10
CA LYS A 557 8.42 28.33 0.23
C LYS A 557 9.25 27.06 0.30
N GLY A 558 10.37 26.99 -0.42
CA GLY A 558 11.27 25.83 -0.34
C GLY A 558 11.90 25.61 1.04
N THR A 559 11.95 26.63 1.89
CA THR A 559 12.33 26.50 3.32
C THR A 559 11.28 25.80 4.19
N ILE A 560 10.08 25.53 3.65
CA ILE A 560 8.99 24.82 4.32
C ILE A 560 8.54 23.65 3.43
N PRO A 561 9.14 22.45 3.62
CA PRO A 561 8.78 21.27 2.84
C PRO A 561 7.34 20.82 3.14
N ALA A 562 6.69 20.18 2.18
CA ALA A 562 5.34 19.61 2.33
C ALA A 562 5.32 18.50 3.40
N VAL A 563 6.36 17.67 3.43
CA VAL A 563 6.63 16.73 4.54
C VAL A 563 8.05 17.03 5.04
N PRO A 564 8.21 17.72 6.18
CA PRO A 564 9.51 18.21 6.61
C PRO A 564 10.53 17.14 7.03
N SER A 565 10.08 15.98 7.50
CA SER A 565 10.96 14.90 7.95
C SER A 565 10.27 13.53 7.88
N GLY A 566 11.06 12.45 7.85
CA GLY A 566 10.54 11.08 7.78
C GLY A 566 9.84 10.75 6.46
N ALA A 567 10.02 11.59 5.45
CA ALA A 567 9.47 11.42 4.13
C ALA A 567 10.18 10.32 3.33
N ASP A 568 9.46 9.76 2.37
CA ASP A 568 9.99 8.87 1.34
C ASP A 568 9.26 9.17 0.01
N GLU A 569 9.08 8.20 -0.88
CA GLU A 569 8.42 8.32 -2.18
C GLU A 569 7.01 8.94 -2.09
N PRO A 570 6.78 10.11 -2.73
CA PRO A 570 5.54 10.86 -2.60
C PRO A 570 4.61 10.75 -3.82
N LYS A 571 3.41 11.33 -3.67
CA LYS A 571 2.39 11.62 -4.70
C LYS A 571 1.69 12.94 -4.40
N ALA A 572 1.16 13.59 -5.42
CA ALA A 572 0.26 14.73 -5.30
C ALA A 572 -1.15 14.37 -5.80
N GLU A 573 -2.16 15.14 -5.42
CA GLU A 573 -3.48 15.16 -6.04
C GLU A 573 -4.21 16.47 -5.73
N GLU A 574 -5.24 16.84 -6.49
CA GLU A 574 -6.10 17.98 -6.18
C GLU A 574 -7.36 17.57 -5.40
N LEU A 575 -7.65 18.29 -4.32
CA LEU A 575 -8.85 18.09 -3.51
C LEU A 575 -10.05 18.88 -4.07
N PRO A 576 -11.29 18.50 -3.70
CA PRO A 576 -12.49 19.16 -4.22
C PRO A 576 -12.54 20.67 -3.98
N ASP A 577 -11.98 21.19 -2.89
CA ASP A 577 -11.93 22.63 -2.62
C ASP A 577 -10.91 23.40 -3.50
N GLY A 578 -10.03 22.69 -4.22
CA GLY A 578 -8.93 23.24 -5.01
C GLY A 578 -7.59 23.29 -4.28
N SER A 579 -7.50 22.73 -3.07
CA SER A 579 -6.22 22.53 -2.38
C SER A 579 -5.41 21.37 -2.97
N VAL A 580 -4.09 21.38 -2.77
CA VAL A 580 -3.19 20.30 -3.23
C VAL A 580 -2.87 19.37 -2.08
N LEU A 581 -3.17 18.09 -2.24
CA LEU A 581 -2.82 17.01 -1.32
C LEU A 581 -1.43 16.47 -1.65
N VAL A 582 -0.66 16.15 -0.62
CA VAL A 582 0.52 15.27 -0.71
C VAL A 582 0.25 13.99 0.06
N SER A 583 0.55 12.85 -0.56
CA SER A 583 0.60 11.53 0.06
C SER A 583 2.04 11.03 0.04
N SER A 584 2.68 10.89 1.20
CA SER A 584 4.06 10.44 1.32
C SER A 584 4.15 9.06 1.96
N ARG A 585 5.04 8.23 1.42
CA ARG A 585 5.28 6.86 1.87
C ARG A 585 5.83 6.85 3.31
N VAL A 586 5.25 5.99 4.13
CA VAL A 586 5.73 5.65 5.48
C VAL A 586 5.33 4.21 5.81
N GLY A 587 6.02 3.56 6.75
CA GLY A 587 5.65 2.20 7.19
C GLY A 587 4.28 2.19 7.86
N GLY A 588 3.47 1.17 7.57
CA GLY A 588 2.14 1.00 8.17
C GLY A 588 1.05 1.94 7.65
N GLY A 589 1.34 2.78 6.65
CA GLY A 589 0.40 3.82 6.24
C GLY A 589 0.94 4.86 5.25
N ARG A 590 0.41 6.09 5.35
CA ARG A 590 0.82 7.27 4.56
C ARG A 590 0.89 8.52 5.45
N TYR A 591 1.81 9.42 5.17
CA TYR A 591 1.73 10.80 5.64
C TYR A 591 0.93 11.64 4.64
N TYR A 592 0.02 12.46 5.15
CA TYR A 592 -0.74 13.42 4.35
C TYR A 592 -0.43 14.85 4.77
N ASN A 593 -0.38 15.75 3.79
CA ASN A 593 -0.42 17.19 4.02
C ASN A 593 -1.24 17.89 2.92
N ILE A 594 -1.76 19.07 3.22
CA ILE A 594 -2.66 19.84 2.33
C ILE A 594 -2.10 21.25 2.18
N TYR A 595 -2.00 21.72 0.94
CA TYR A 595 -1.59 23.07 0.59
C TYR A 595 -2.77 23.90 0.14
N ARG A 596 -2.92 25.10 0.70
CA ARG A 596 -3.97 26.05 0.30
C ARG A 596 -3.36 27.30 -0.30
N TYR A 597 -3.85 27.67 -1.48
CA TYR A 597 -3.43 28.87 -2.18
C TYR A 597 -3.98 30.13 -1.51
N THR A 598 -3.12 31.12 -1.36
CA THR A 598 -3.51 32.53 -1.17
C THR A 598 -3.35 33.33 -2.45
N ASN A 599 -2.55 32.83 -3.40
CA ASN A 599 -2.46 33.32 -4.76
C ASN A 599 -2.00 32.18 -5.67
N THR A 600 -2.91 31.67 -6.49
CA THR A 600 -2.59 30.54 -7.37
C THR A 600 -1.67 30.94 -8.52
N ALA A 601 -1.72 32.19 -8.98
CA ALA A 601 -0.87 32.66 -10.08
C ALA A 601 0.62 32.67 -9.69
N THR A 602 0.95 33.09 -8.48
CA THR A 602 2.34 33.09 -7.95
C THR A 602 2.73 31.79 -7.27
N GLY A 603 1.76 30.91 -7.00
CA GLY A 603 1.98 29.69 -6.21
C GLY A 603 2.21 29.98 -4.72
N GLU A 604 1.70 31.10 -4.20
CA GLU A 604 1.74 31.46 -2.78
C GLU A 604 0.57 30.83 -2.02
N GLY A 605 0.83 30.55 -0.73
CA GLY A 605 -0.04 29.74 0.12
C GLY A 605 0.73 29.01 1.20
N GLN A 606 0.04 28.14 1.94
CA GLN A 606 0.59 27.46 3.10
C GLN A 606 0.23 25.97 3.15
N TRP A 607 1.22 25.19 3.61
CA TRP A 607 1.05 23.79 4.01
C TRP A 607 0.39 23.71 5.39
N GLY A 608 -0.46 22.70 5.58
CA GLY A 608 -0.97 22.31 6.89
C GLY A 608 0.07 21.54 7.73
N SER A 609 -0.43 20.94 8.82
CA SER A 609 0.36 20.04 9.67
C SER A 609 0.27 18.61 9.16
N VAL A 610 1.41 17.99 8.86
CA VAL A 610 1.48 16.58 8.42
C VAL A 610 0.72 15.66 9.36
N ALA A 611 -0.09 14.76 8.81
CA ALA A 611 -0.84 13.77 9.56
C ALA A 611 -0.51 12.34 9.08
N TYR A 612 -0.32 11.42 10.02
CA TYR A 612 -0.20 10.00 9.72
C TYR A 612 -1.58 9.36 9.55
N SER A 613 -1.71 8.49 8.55
CA SER A 613 -2.87 7.62 8.36
C SER A 613 -2.42 6.18 8.31
N SER A 614 -3.00 5.31 9.15
CA SER A 614 -2.84 3.85 9.02
C SER A 614 -3.61 3.26 7.85
N LEU A 615 -4.41 4.08 7.15
CA LEU A 615 -5.42 3.64 6.19
C LEU A 615 -6.40 2.62 6.81
N LYS A 616 -7.23 1.97 5.99
CA LYS A 616 -8.05 0.82 6.42
C LYS A 616 -7.22 -0.47 6.44
N LYS A 617 -6.38 -0.65 5.41
CA LYS A 617 -5.36 -1.70 5.31
C LYS A 617 -4.07 -1.11 4.76
N ALA A 618 -2.96 -1.44 5.41
CA ALA A 618 -1.61 -1.13 4.96
C ALA A 618 -0.62 -2.12 5.61
N SER A 619 0.37 -2.55 4.84
CA SER A 619 1.49 -3.32 5.38
C SER A 619 2.41 -2.46 6.24
N SER A 620 3.08 -3.09 7.22
CA SER A 620 4.14 -2.45 8.00
C SER A 620 5.36 -2.07 7.15
N ASN A 621 5.57 -2.71 5.99
CA ASN A 621 6.63 -2.37 5.06
C ASN A 621 6.21 -1.20 4.16
N ALA A 622 6.93 -0.08 4.26
CA ALA A 622 6.68 1.11 3.46
C ALA A 622 6.84 0.84 1.95
N CYS A 623 5.91 1.34 1.14
CA CYS A 623 5.88 1.09 -0.30
C CYS A 623 5.33 2.29 -1.07
N ASN A 624 5.79 2.45 -2.33
CA ASN A 624 5.17 3.36 -3.28
C ASN A 624 3.70 3.00 -3.47
N GLY A 625 2.86 4.00 -3.64
CA GLY A 625 1.43 3.86 -3.81
C GLY A 625 0.83 5.19 -4.23
N GLU A 626 -0.28 5.13 -4.96
CA GLU A 626 -0.88 6.26 -5.66
C GLU A 626 -2.10 6.79 -4.92
N VAL A 627 -2.37 8.08 -5.08
CA VAL A 627 -3.60 8.70 -4.57
C VAL A 627 -4.35 9.34 -5.72
N MET A 628 -5.66 9.12 -5.79
CA MET A 628 -6.52 9.72 -6.82
C MET A 628 -7.84 10.19 -6.23
N ILE A 629 -8.32 11.37 -6.64
CA ILE A 629 -9.64 11.89 -6.29
C ILE A 629 -10.56 11.82 -7.51
N VAL A 630 -11.71 11.16 -7.38
CA VAL A 630 -12.67 10.94 -8.49
C VAL A 630 -14.08 11.34 -8.09
N PRO A 631 -14.87 11.97 -8.99
CA PRO A 631 -16.26 12.31 -8.69
C PRO A 631 -17.16 11.08 -8.84
N VAL A 632 -18.05 10.89 -7.87
CA VAL A 632 -18.93 9.72 -7.76
C VAL A 632 -20.33 10.11 -7.31
N LYS A 633 -21.26 9.18 -7.40
CA LYS A 633 -22.53 9.22 -6.67
C LYS A 633 -22.70 7.99 -5.81
N LYS A 634 -23.24 8.17 -4.60
CA LYS A 634 -23.63 7.07 -3.73
C LYS A 634 -24.87 6.40 -4.30
N ARG A 635 -24.80 5.10 -4.60
CA ARG A 635 -25.88 4.39 -5.32
C ARG A 635 -27.18 4.32 -4.51
N ALA A 636 -27.08 4.23 -3.20
CA ALA A 636 -28.24 4.13 -2.31
C ALA A 636 -29.06 5.43 -2.20
N THR A 637 -28.41 6.60 -2.27
CA THR A 637 -29.06 7.91 -2.03
C THR A 637 -29.11 8.80 -3.27
N GLY A 638 -28.28 8.54 -4.28
CA GLY A 638 -28.10 9.41 -5.45
C GLY A 638 -27.24 10.65 -5.18
N GLU A 639 -26.75 10.83 -3.95
CA GLU A 639 -25.91 11.95 -3.54
C GLU A 639 -24.59 11.95 -4.32
N LYS A 640 -24.25 13.07 -4.97
CA LYS A 640 -22.97 13.27 -5.64
C LYS A 640 -21.93 13.81 -4.66
N LEU A 641 -20.71 13.28 -4.75
CA LEU A 641 -19.57 13.61 -3.89
C LEU A 641 -18.26 13.21 -4.59
N TYR A 642 -17.13 13.38 -3.90
CA TYR A 642 -15.83 12.90 -4.36
C TYR A 642 -15.35 11.70 -3.55
N LEU A 643 -14.59 10.80 -4.17
CA LEU A 643 -14.00 9.63 -3.54
C LEU A 643 -12.48 9.73 -3.63
N ALA A 644 -11.79 9.57 -2.51
CA ALA A 644 -10.34 9.39 -2.50
C ALA A 644 -10.00 7.91 -2.58
N LEU A 645 -9.07 7.57 -3.46
CA LEU A 645 -8.50 6.24 -3.65
C LEU A 645 -7.02 6.30 -3.25
N GLN A 646 -6.55 5.39 -2.41
CA GLN A 646 -5.13 5.27 -2.04
C GLN A 646 -4.67 3.82 -2.20
N SER A 647 -3.76 3.56 -3.13
CA SER A 647 -3.16 2.23 -3.30
C SER A 647 -1.95 2.02 -2.39
N VAL A 648 -1.83 0.82 -1.81
CA VAL A 648 -0.67 0.32 -1.05
C VAL A 648 -0.73 -1.23 -0.95
N PRO A 649 0.38 -1.92 -0.65
CA PRO A 649 0.35 -3.31 -0.17
C PRO A 649 -0.41 -3.44 1.16
N PHE A 650 -1.30 -4.42 1.29
CA PHE A 650 -2.08 -4.66 2.51
C PHE A 650 -1.40 -5.58 3.53
N GLY A 651 -0.36 -6.32 3.14
CA GLY A 651 0.25 -7.33 4.02
C GLY A 651 -0.52 -8.66 4.00
N PRO A 652 -0.27 -9.59 4.95
CA PRO A 652 0.04 -9.36 6.36
C PRO A 652 1.52 -9.17 6.72
N SER A 653 2.46 -9.51 5.83
CA SER A 653 3.89 -9.24 6.02
C SER A 653 4.55 -8.84 4.71
N GLY A 654 5.59 -8.00 4.81
CA GLY A 654 6.34 -7.51 3.65
C GLY A 654 5.47 -6.76 2.63
N ARG A 655 5.91 -6.73 1.39
CA ARG A 655 5.14 -6.16 0.27
C ARG A 655 4.34 -7.29 -0.39
N SER A 656 3.07 -7.39 0.00
CA SER A 656 2.11 -8.36 -0.49
C SER A 656 0.71 -7.75 -0.50
N ASN A 657 -0.15 -8.34 -1.32
CA ASN A 657 -1.56 -8.01 -1.45
C ASN A 657 -1.81 -6.52 -1.73
N VAL A 658 -1.21 -5.99 -2.80
CA VAL A 658 -1.54 -4.65 -3.30
C VAL A 658 -3.04 -4.49 -3.46
N GLY A 659 -3.57 -3.37 -2.96
CA GLY A 659 -4.96 -3.01 -3.09
C GLY A 659 -5.18 -1.51 -2.96
N ILE A 660 -6.45 -1.11 -2.98
CA ILE A 660 -6.92 0.29 -2.99
C ILE A 660 -7.78 0.52 -1.76
N ASN A 661 -7.40 1.45 -0.89
CA ASN A 661 -8.27 1.99 0.16
C ASN A 661 -9.16 3.08 -0.46
N TYR A 662 -10.42 3.18 -0.02
CA TYR A 662 -11.30 4.28 -0.45
C TYR A 662 -11.97 5.02 0.72
N LYS A 663 -12.16 6.33 0.56
CA LYS A 663 -12.92 7.17 1.51
C LYS A 663 -13.76 8.23 0.77
N PRO A 664 -15.00 8.50 1.20
CA PRO A 664 -15.78 9.61 0.67
C PRO A 664 -15.20 10.95 1.17
N LEU A 665 -15.30 11.95 0.31
CA LEU A 665 -15.03 13.37 0.57
C LEU A 665 -16.33 14.14 0.31
N SER A 666 -17.28 13.95 1.23
CA SER A 666 -18.65 14.47 1.13
C SER A 666 -18.81 15.84 1.80
N SER A 667 -17.97 16.11 2.80
CA SER A 667 -18.06 17.32 3.62
C SER A 667 -16.66 17.78 4.05
N PRO A 668 -16.50 19.00 4.59
CA PRO A 668 -15.20 19.46 5.04
C PRO A 668 -14.65 18.62 6.20
N ALA A 669 -15.50 17.96 7.01
CA ALA A 669 -15.06 17.04 8.06
C ALA A 669 -14.23 15.85 7.53
N ASP A 670 -14.25 15.60 6.23
CA ASP A 670 -13.50 14.51 5.58
C ASP A 670 -12.07 14.93 5.18
N PHE A 671 -11.77 16.23 5.02
CA PHE A 671 -10.47 16.69 4.50
C PHE A 671 -10.07 18.15 4.81
N ASN A 672 -10.83 18.89 5.63
CA ASN A 672 -10.52 20.30 5.95
C ASN A 672 -9.10 20.45 6.50
N THR A 673 -8.65 19.51 7.33
CA THR A 673 -7.26 19.40 7.77
C THR A 673 -6.61 18.11 7.26
N PRO A 674 -5.26 18.02 7.20
CA PRO A 674 -4.60 16.74 6.91
C PRO A 674 -5.00 15.62 7.88
N ALA A 675 -5.30 15.95 9.14
CA ALA A 675 -5.76 14.99 10.14
C ALA A 675 -7.17 14.47 9.86
N ASP A 676 -8.03 15.28 9.26
CA ASP A 676 -9.35 14.86 8.78
C ASP A 676 -9.22 13.95 7.56
N PHE A 677 -8.33 14.31 6.63
CA PHE A 677 -8.04 13.46 5.47
C PHE A 677 -7.46 12.09 5.90
N ALA A 678 -6.62 12.06 6.92
CA ALA A 678 -5.92 10.86 7.38
C ALA A 678 -6.81 9.79 8.06
N LYS A 679 -8.07 10.07 8.39
CA LYS A 679 -8.95 9.13 9.13
C LYS A 679 -10.18 8.72 8.31
N ASN A 680 -10.94 7.76 8.86
CA ASN A 680 -12.26 7.33 8.38
C ASN A 680 -12.27 6.72 6.96
N TRP A 681 -11.29 5.88 6.64
CA TRP A 681 -11.32 5.07 5.42
C TRP A 681 -12.47 4.05 5.48
N GLU A 682 -13.37 4.11 4.51
CA GLU A 682 -14.63 3.36 4.51
C GLU A 682 -14.37 1.88 4.22
N GLY A 683 -13.68 1.59 3.12
CA GLY A 683 -13.40 0.23 2.67
C GLY A 683 -12.13 0.06 1.85
N THR A 684 -11.97 -1.13 1.31
CA THR A 684 -10.79 -1.55 0.53
C THR A 684 -11.17 -2.48 -0.60
N HIS A 685 -10.44 -2.40 -1.72
CA HIS A 685 -10.42 -3.40 -2.80
C HIS A 685 -9.05 -4.08 -2.83
N GLU A 686 -8.98 -5.40 -2.69
CA GLU A 686 -7.73 -6.14 -2.77
C GLU A 686 -7.46 -6.58 -4.22
N ALA A 687 -6.44 -5.98 -4.85
CA ALA A 687 -6.14 -6.22 -6.26
C ALA A 687 -5.23 -7.44 -6.47
N SER A 688 -4.37 -7.78 -5.50
CA SER A 688 -3.50 -8.95 -5.56
C SER A 688 -3.60 -9.79 -4.30
N LYS A 689 -3.31 -11.08 -4.41
CA LYS A 689 -3.30 -12.05 -3.30
C LYS A 689 -1.95 -12.70 -3.09
N VAL A 690 -0.92 -12.19 -3.77
CA VAL A 690 0.45 -12.70 -3.73
C VAL A 690 1.42 -11.56 -3.40
N GLY A 691 2.71 -11.87 -3.33
CA GLY A 691 3.76 -10.86 -3.21
C GLY A 691 3.57 -9.79 -4.30
N SER A 692 3.50 -8.54 -3.88
CA SER A 692 3.17 -7.42 -4.77
C SER A 692 3.55 -6.11 -4.09
N ALA A 693 3.96 -5.12 -4.88
CA ALA A 693 4.66 -3.95 -4.36
C ALA A 693 4.18 -2.63 -4.98
N TYR A 694 5.01 -1.98 -5.80
CA TYR A 694 4.75 -0.60 -6.21
C TYR A 694 3.50 -0.55 -7.09
N SER A 695 2.71 0.52 -6.97
CA SER A 695 1.46 0.67 -7.72
C SER A 695 1.21 2.11 -8.11
N THR A 696 0.58 2.30 -9.27
CA THR A 696 0.07 3.59 -9.73
C THR A 696 -1.20 3.42 -10.55
N MET A 697 -1.89 4.51 -10.86
CA MET A 697 -3.18 4.49 -11.52
C MET A 697 -3.40 5.71 -12.41
N THR A 698 -4.20 5.54 -13.46
CA THR A 698 -4.66 6.61 -14.35
C THR A 698 -6.17 6.49 -14.57
N TRP A 699 -6.84 7.62 -14.78
CA TRP A 699 -8.24 7.63 -15.18
C TRP A 699 -8.34 7.54 -16.70
N GLN A 700 -9.18 6.64 -17.21
CA GLN A 700 -9.32 6.37 -18.63
C GLN A 700 -10.57 7.02 -19.23
N GLN A 701 -10.62 7.12 -20.56
CA GLN A 701 -11.73 7.76 -21.28
C GLN A 701 -13.05 7.01 -21.18
N ASN A 702 -13.00 5.69 -20.99
CA ASN A 702 -14.17 4.86 -20.74
C ASN A 702 -14.68 4.97 -19.28
N ASN A 703 -14.21 5.95 -18.50
CA ASN A 703 -14.58 6.22 -17.11
C ASN A 703 -14.26 5.08 -16.15
N THR A 704 -13.15 4.40 -16.38
CA THR A 704 -12.61 3.38 -15.49
C THR A 704 -11.19 3.71 -15.05
N LEU A 705 -10.75 3.06 -13.98
CA LEU A 705 -9.43 3.20 -13.40
C LEU A 705 -8.47 2.17 -14.02
N GLY A 706 -7.48 2.65 -14.76
CA GLY A 706 -6.35 1.83 -15.19
C GLY A 706 -5.37 1.69 -14.04
N PHE A 707 -5.24 0.50 -13.47
CA PHE A 707 -4.42 0.21 -12.30
C PHE A 707 -3.25 -0.70 -12.67
N ILE A 708 -2.02 -0.26 -12.42
CA ILE A 708 -0.81 -1.02 -12.71
C ILE A 708 0.04 -1.19 -11.46
N PHE A 709 0.58 -2.38 -11.26
CA PHE A 709 1.38 -2.69 -10.08
C PHE A 709 2.40 -3.81 -10.31
N GLU A 710 3.36 -3.92 -9.39
CA GLU A 710 4.34 -4.99 -9.32
C GLU A 710 3.74 -6.23 -8.65
N GLU A 711 3.83 -7.40 -9.28
CA GLU A 711 3.33 -8.67 -8.75
C GLU A 711 4.31 -9.82 -8.97
N GLU A 712 4.43 -10.71 -7.99
CA GLU A 712 5.26 -11.92 -8.02
C GLU A 712 4.60 -13.05 -8.82
N THR A 713 3.99 -12.71 -9.97
CA THR A 713 3.15 -13.62 -10.78
C THR A 713 3.87 -14.88 -11.22
N PHE A 714 5.15 -14.79 -11.59
CA PHE A 714 5.93 -15.96 -12.04
C PHE A 714 7.06 -16.32 -11.08
N ARG A 715 7.56 -15.36 -10.30
CA ARG A 715 8.68 -15.54 -9.37
C ARG A 715 8.60 -14.53 -8.23
N THR A 716 9.19 -14.89 -7.08
CA THR A 716 9.30 -13.99 -5.94
C THR A 716 10.33 -12.88 -6.17
N ALA A 717 10.10 -11.71 -5.57
CA ALA A 717 10.98 -10.54 -5.70
C ALA A 717 12.39 -10.84 -5.21
N GLY A 718 12.55 -11.67 -4.16
CA GLY A 718 13.87 -12.06 -3.63
C GLY A 718 14.76 -12.82 -4.63
N ASN A 719 14.23 -13.23 -5.77
CA ASN A 719 14.97 -13.95 -6.80
C ASN A 719 14.97 -13.25 -8.16
N GLY A 720 14.78 -11.94 -8.19
CA GLY A 720 15.16 -11.16 -9.36
C GLY A 720 14.04 -10.75 -10.29
N GLY A 721 12.82 -10.47 -9.81
CA GLY A 721 11.91 -9.61 -10.60
C GLY A 721 10.44 -9.68 -10.23
N TYR A 722 9.73 -8.61 -10.58
CA TYR A 722 8.27 -8.55 -10.61
C TYR A 722 7.78 -8.66 -12.06
N THR A 723 6.58 -9.19 -12.24
CA THR A 723 5.76 -8.89 -13.42
C THR A 723 5.00 -7.60 -13.17
N ILE A 724 4.98 -6.70 -14.14
CA ILE A 724 4.14 -5.51 -14.06
C ILE A 724 2.79 -5.86 -14.64
N VAL A 725 1.76 -5.82 -13.79
CA VAL A 725 0.41 -6.29 -14.10
C VAL A 725 -0.55 -5.12 -14.18
N TYR A 726 -1.50 -5.19 -15.10
CA TYR A 726 -2.54 -4.20 -15.32
C TYR A 726 -3.93 -4.79 -15.06
N LYS A 727 -4.77 -4.00 -14.40
CA LYS A 727 -6.20 -4.26 -14.18
C LYS A 727 -7.01 -3.01 -14.49
N ASN A 728 -8.21 -3.21 -15.00
CA ASN A 728 -9.15 -2.13 -15.28
C ASN A 728 -10.35 -2.23 -14.34
N TYR A 729 -10.60 -1.19 -13.54
CA TYR A 729 -11.65 -1.20 -12.52
C TYR A 729 -12.68 -0.08 -12.72
N SER A 730 -13.95 -0.45 -12.61
CA SER A 730 -15.03 0.49 -12.30
C SER A 730 -15.03 0.87 -10.82
N ILE A 731 -15.69 1.98 -10.47
CA ILE A 731 -15.90 2.39 -9.07
C ILE A 731 -16.75 1.36 -8.33
N GLU A 732 -17.70 0.73 -9.02
CA GLU A 732 -18.55 -0.32 -8.50
C GLU A 732 -17.75 -1.55 -8.07
N GLN A 733 -16.74 -1.94 -8.84
CA GLN A 733 -15.84 -3.03 -8.46
C GLN A 733 -15.02 -2.67 -7.22
N ILE A 734 -14.46 -1.45 -7.16
CA ILE A 734 -13.62 -1.01 -6.04
C ILE A 734 -14.43 -0.89 -4.73
N THR A 735 -15.71 -0.52 -4.82
CA THR A 735 -16.51 -0.12 -3.67
C THR A 735 -17.64 -1.09 -3.34
N ASP A 736 -17.60 -2.31 -3.89
CA ASP A 736 -18.67 -3.31 -3.77
C ASP A 736 -20.06 -2.71 -4.11
N SER A 737 -20.10 -1.93 -5.18
CA SER A 737 -21.28 -1.21 -5.68
C SER A 737 -21.91 -0.22 -4.68
N THR A 738 -21.13 0.29 -3.71
CA THR A 738 -21.55 1.38 -2.83
C THR A 738 -21.63 2.71 -3.59
N TYR A 739 -20.63 2.96 -4.44
CA TYR A 739 -20.53 4.14 -5.29
C TYR A 739 -20.51 3.74 -6.77
N THR A 740 -20.80 4.71 -7.63
CA THR A 740 -20.62 4.61 -9.09
C THR A 740 -20.06 5.94 -9.57
N TYR A 741 -19.27 5.91 -10.65
CA TYR A 741 -18.72 7.13 -11.24
C TYR A 741 -19.86 8.09 -11.63
N ALA A 742 -19.68 9.36 -11.31
CA ALA A 742 -20.59 10.42 -11.74
C ALA A 742 -19.78 11.70 -11.95
N PRO A 743 -19.66 12.22 -13.18
CA PRO A 743 -18.89 13.42 -13.42
C PRO A 743 -19.51 14.63 -12.70
N ASP A 744 -18.64 15.48 -12.15
CA ASP A 744 -19.01 16.81 -11.63
C ASP A 744 -18.84 17.85 -12.74
N THR A 745 -19.75 17.83 -13.71
CA THR A 745 -19.74 18.81 -14.81
C THR A 745 -19.94 20.21 -14.24
N ASN A 746 -19.09 21.17 -14.65
CA ASN A 746 -19.10 22.56 -14.18
C ASN A 746 -18.78 22.76 -12.69
N TRP A 747 -18.18 21.78 -12.00
CA TRP A 747 -17.69 21.92 -10.63
C TRP A 747 -18.75 22.19 -9.56
N GLU A 748 -20.03 21.87 -9.81
CA GLU A 748 -21.13 22.19 -8.89
C GLU A 748 -20.94 21.57 -7.50
N VAL A 749 -20.56 20.29 -7.44
CA VAL A 749 -20.32 19.57 -6.18
C VAL A 749 -19.07 20.13 -5.51
N ALA A 750 -18.00 20.32 -6.27
CA ALA A 750 -16.73 20.83 -5.75
C ALA A 750 -16.85 22.25 -5.17
N ASP A 751 -17.56 23.15 -5.84
CA ASP A 751 -17.78 24.53 -5.40
C ASP A 751 -18.74 24.61 -4.20
N SER A 752 -19.72 23.70 -4.13
CA SER A 752 -20.55 23.51 -2.94
C SER A 752 -19.70 23.08 -1.73
N ILE A 753 -18.84 22.07 -1.91
CA ILE A 753 -17.92 21.61 -0.85
C ILE A 753 -16.95 22.73 -0.45
N ARG A 754 -16.37 23.46 -1.40
CA ARG A 754 -15.50 24.63 -1.11
C ARG A 754 -16.21 25.64 -0.22
N THR A 755 -17.48 25.94 -0.52
CA THR A 755 -18.29 26.87 0.28
C THR A 755 -18.51 26.34 1.70
N GLN A 756 -18.73 25.04 1.86
CA GLN A 756 -18.79 24.41 3.18
C GLN A 756 -17.45 24.48 3.93
N VAL A 757 -16.32 24.30 3.23
CA VAL A 757 -14.97 24.43 3.80
C VAL A 757 -14.75 25.85 4.34
N VAL A 758 -15.14 26.89 3.59
CA VAL A 758 -15.08 28.29 4.04
C VAL A 758 -15.85 28.48 5.35
N LYS A 759 -17.11 28.03 5.39
CA LYS A 759 -17.97 28.12 6.58
C LYS A 759 -17.38 27.41 7.78
N GLN A 760 -16.93 26.18 7.61
CA GLN A 760 -16.35 25.39 8.69
C GLN A 760 -15.06 26.04 9.23
N ARG A 761 -14.16 26.46 8.33
CA ARG A 761 -12.89 27.09 8.74
C ARG A 761 -13.09 28.39 9.50
N ALA A 762 -14.05 29.23 9.10
CA ALA A 762 -14.39 30.43 9.85
C ALA A 762 -14.97 30.09 11.23
N ALA A 763 -15.85 29.08 11.32
CA ALA A 763 -16.46 28.65 12.57
C ALA A 763 -15.46 28.02 13.57
N GLU A 764 -14.38 27.42 13.08
CA GLU A 764 -13.30 26.82 13.88
C GLU A 764 -12.36 27.85 14.51
N VAL A 765 -12.40 29.12 14.11
CA VAL A 765 -11.60 30.19 14.74
C VAL A 765 -12.13 30.48 16.13
N LYS A 766 -11.40 30.03 17.16
CA LYS A 766 -11.69 30.29 18.57
C LYS A 766 -10.61 31.18 19.18
N SER A 767 -11.04 32.20 19.90
CA SER A 767 -10.14 33.06 20.67
C SER A 767 -9.48 32.26 21.79
N GLY A 768 -8.20 32.52 22.00
CA GLY A 768 -7.41 31.94 23.07
C GLY A 768 -6.64 33.01 23.84
N LYS A 769 -6.06 32.62 24.97
CA LYS A 769 -5.29 33.51 25.86
C LYS A 769 -3.78 33.24 25.84
N TYR A 770 -3.36 32.21 25.09
CA TYR A 770 -1.96 31.81 24.99
C TYR A 770 -1.35 32.36 23.70
N VAL A 771 -0.07 32.72 23.75
CA VAL A 771 0.70 33.15 22.57
C VAL A 771 0.53 32.15 21.42
N GLY A 772 0.24 32.67 20.22
CA GLY A 772 -0.01 31.89 18.99
C GLY A 772 -1.46 31.50 18.73
N GLN A 773 -2.31 31.53 19.75
CA GLN A 773 -3.75 31.35 19.56
C GLN A 773 -4.37 32.63 18.98
N TYR A 774 -5.55 32.50 18.38
CA TYR A 774 -6.28 33.66 17.86
C TYR A 774 -6.74 34.60 18.97
N THR A 775 -6.79 35.91 18.69
CA THR A 775 -7.35 36.92 19.61
C THR A 775 -8.89 36.87 19.61
N SER A 776 -9.53 37.66 20.49
CA SER A 776 -10.99 37.87 20.47
C SER A 776 -11.51 38.40 19.13
N ASP A 777 -10.71 39.22 18.46
CA ASP A 777 -11.13 39.94 17.24
C ASP A 777 -11.02 39.04 15.99
N ALA A 778 -10.24 37.96 16.08
CA ALA A 778 -10.02 37.05 14.97
C ALA A 778 -11.28 36.32 14.52
N ALA A 779 -12.16 35.93 15.45
CA ALA A 779 -13.41 35.24 15.09
C ALA A 779 -14.33 36.13 14.23
N ALA A 780 -14.43 37.41 14.59
CA ALA A 780 -15.20 38.39 13.81
C ALA A 780 -14.57 38.64 12.42
N ALA A 781 -13.25 38.77 12.35
CA ALA A 781 -12.53 38.92 11.09
C ALA A 781 -12.69 37.69 10.17
N ALA A 782 -12.64 36.48 10.73
CA ALA A 782 -12.86 35.23 10.00
C ALA A 782 -14.29 35.14 9.45
N ALA A 783 -15.29 35.52 10.26
CA ALA A 783 -16.69 35.58 9.83
C ALA A 783 -16.90 36.61 8.70
N ALA A 784 -16.25 37.77 8.77
CA ALA A 784 -16.31 38.78 7.71
C ALA A 784 -15.65 38.30 6.39
N ALA A 785 -14.53 37.61 6.49
CA ALA A 785 -13.87 36.98 5.34
C ALA A 785 -14.78 35.93 4.67
N ALA A 786 -15.42 35.06 5.48
CA ALA A 786 -16.38 34.08 4.97
C ALA A 786 -17.60 34.74 4.31
N ALA A 787 -18.17 35.78 4.93
CA ALA A 787 -19.29 36.53 4.35
C ALA A 787 -18.92 37.19 3.01
N THR A 788 -17.69 37.68 2.88
CA THR A 788 -17.18 38.25 1.62
C THR A 788 -17.17 37.18 0.52
N TYR A 789 -16.61 36.00 0.81
CA TYR A 789 -16.63 34.87 -0.12
C TYR A 789 -18.07 34.46 -0.49
N GLU A 790 -18.97 34.35 0.50
CA GLU A 790 -20.35 33.91 0.28
C GLU A 790 -21.18 34.87 -0.58
N SER A 791 -20.83 36.16 -0.59
CA SER A 791 -21.52 37.16 -1.42
C SER A 791 -21.26 36.99 -2.93
N ALA A 792 -20.09 36.45 -3.29
CA ALA A 792 -19.69 36.19 -4.68
C ALA A 792 -18.65 35.04 -4.75
N PRO A 793 -19.09 33.77 -4.56
CA PRO A 793 -18.19 32.63 -4.54
C PRO A 793 -17.42 32.46 -5.86
N SER A 794 -16.10 32.33 -5.76
CA SER A 794 -15.22 32.08 -6.90
C SER A 794 -13.87 31.54 -6.40
N ALA A 795 -13.03 31.04 -7.32
CA ALA A 795 -11.66 30.65 -6.98
C ALA A 795 -10.86 31.84 -6.41
N ALA A 796 -10.97 33.02 -7.03
CA ALA A 796 -10.31 34.24 -6.56
C ALA A 796 -10.81 34.68 -5.17
N ALA A 797 -12.12 34.60 -4.92
CA ALA A 797 -12.66 34.90 -3.59
C ALA A 797 -12.19 33.90 -2.53
N TYR A 798 -11.97 32.62 -2.91
CA TYR A 798 -11.43 31.61 -2.00
C TYR A 798 -9.96 31.87 -1.65
N GLU A 799 -9.15 32.27 -2.63
CA GLU A 799 -7.77 32.72 -2.42
C GLU A 799 -7.72 33.94 -1.48
N GLN A 800 -8.61 34.92 -1.69
CA GLN A 800 -8.75 36.07 -0.79
C GLN A 800 -9.15 35.65 0.63
N PHE A 801 -10.13 34.76 0.78
CA PHE A 801 -10.50 34.19 2.07
C PHE A 801 -9.29 33.52 2.74
N ASN A 802 -8.53 32.70 2.01
CA ASN A 802 -7.32 32.06 2.53
C ASN A 802 -6.29 33.10 2.99
N ALA A 803 -6.06 34.15 2.20
CA ALA A 803 -5.13 35.23 2.54
C ALA A 803 -5.57 35.99 3.80
N GLN A 804 -6.87 36.25 3.95
CA GLN A 804 -7.43 36.87 5.16
C GLN A 804 -7.31 35.96 6.38
N MET A 805 -7.56 34.66 6.22
CA MET A 805 -7.42 33.67 7.29
C MET A 805 -5.97 33.58 7.81
N GLU A 806 -4.97 33.72 6.94
CA GLU A 806 -3.56 33.77 7.34
C GLU A 806 -3.18 35.03 8.13
N GLN A 807 -3.90 36.13 7.91
CA GLN A 807 -3.68 37.43 8.55
C GLN A 807 -4.49 37.62 9.83
N LEU A 808 -5.25 36.61 10.27
CA LEU A 808 -6.04 36.72 11.48
C LEU A 808 -5.16 37.04 12.70
N PRO A 809 -5.58 38.00 13.54
CA PRO A 809 -4.78 38.46 14.67
C PRO A 809 -4.60 37.33 15.69
N LYS A 810 -3.34 37.04 16.02
CA LYS A 810 -2.95 36.08 17.05
C LYS A 810 -2.41 36.81 18.27
N VAL A 811 -2.46 36.14 19.41
CA VAL A 811 -1.80 36.61 20.63
C VAL A 811 -0.30 36.56 20.39
N GLU A 812 0.33 37.72 20.26
CA GLU A 812 1.78 37.85 20.09
C GLU A 812 2.48 38.10 21.42
N VAL A 813 3.80 37.89 21.44
CA VAL A 813 4.62 38.27 22.59
C VAL A 813 4.70 39.80 22.67
N ASP A 814 4.10 40.36 23.70
CA ASP A 814 4.30 41.72 24.18
C ASP A 814 5.40 41.73 25.26
N SER A 815 6.51 42.41 24.98
CA SER A 815 7.66 42.58 25.89
C SER A 815 7.29 43.33 27.17
N LYS A 816 6.16 44.04 27.19
CA LYS A 816 5.69 44.82 28.35
C LYS A 816 4.86 43.99 29.32
N LYS A 817 4.43 42.79 28.94
CA LYS A 817 3.57 41.93 29.76
C LYS A 817 4.33 40.79 30.43
N LEU A 818 3.77 40.30 31.53
CA LEU A 818 4.20 39.06 32.17
C LEU A 818 3.33 37.88 31.75
N TYR A 819 3.96 36.71 31.75
CA TYR A 819 3.38 35.46 31.28
C TYR A 819 3.42 34.42 32.39
N ARG A 820 2.37 33.59 32.45
CA ARG A 820 2.42 32.30 33.14
C ARG A 820 2.74 31.21 32.12
N LEU A 821 3.72 30.36 32.41
CA LEU A 821 4.15 29.30 31.49
C LEU A 821 3.68 27.94 32.02
N ARG A 822 2.58 27.42 31.49
CA ARG A 822 2.11 26.05 31.79
C ARG A 822 2.93 25.04 30.99
N ASN A 823 3.35 23.93 31.59
CA ASN A 823 4.07 22.87 30.87
C ASN A 823 3.12 21.75 30.44
N GLU A 824 3.11 21.41 29.15
CA GLU A 824 2.17 20.41 28.62
C GLU A 824 2.54 18.96 28.97
N GLY A 825 3.80 18.68 29.34
CA GLY A 825 4.22 17.36 29.80
C GLY A 825 3.66 16.97 31.17
N TYR A 826 3.10 17.95 31.89
CA TYR A 826 2.54 17.80 33.23
C TYR A 826 1.12 18.33 33.27
N VAL A 827 0.32 17.95 32.28
CA VAL A 827 -1.14 18.06 32.33
C VAL A 827 -1.66 16.63 32.32
N ALA A 828 -2.32 16.18 33.39
CA ALA A 828 -2.90 14.85 33.42
C ALA A 828 -4.03 14.73 32.38
N ALA A 829 -4.37 13.50 31.98
CA ALA A 829 -5.35 13.26 30.92
C ALA A 829 -6.76 13.80 31.26
N ASP A 830 -7.09 13.92 32.55
CA ASP A 830 -8.32 14.53 33.07
C ASP A 830 -8.22 16.06 33.26
N GLY A 831 -7.09 16.66 32.88
CA GLY A 831 -6.81 18.09 33.07
C GLY A 831 -6.29 18.45 34.46
N SER A 832 -6.07 17.48 35.36
CA SER A 832 -5.52 17.71 36.71
C SER A 832 -3.98 17.73 36.71
N ASN A 833 -3.39 17.93 37.91
CA ASN A 833 -1.93 17.91 38.15
C ASN A 833 -1.11 18.81 37.21
N VAL A 834 -1.63 20.02 36.96
CA VAL A 834 -1.03 20.99 36.04
C VAL A 834 0.16 21.69 36.68
N LEU A 835 1.34 21.59 36.07
CA LEU A 835 2.52 22.34 36.50
C LEU A 835 2.78 23.58 35.64
N TYR A 836 3.21 24.63 36.32
CA TYR A 836 3.65 25.90 35.76
C TYR A 836 5.11 26.14 36.14
N LEU A 837 5.80 26.90 35.28
CA LEU A 837 7.12 27.40 35.61
C LEU A 837 7.01 28.35 36.80
N THR A 838 7.90 28.18 37.78
CA THR A 838 8.08 29.08 38.89
C THR A 838 9.56 29.24 39.22
N SER A 839 9.90 30.33 39.91
CA SER A 839 11.22 30.50 40.51
C SER A 839 11.20 29.99 41.94
N LYS A 840 12.23 29.23 42.34
CA LYS A 840 12.44 28.91 43.76
C LYS A 840 12.51 30.19 44.60
N VAL A 841 12.01 30.12 45.82
CA VAL A 841 11.97 31.25 46.78
C VAL A 841 13.37 31.79 47.09
N ASP A 842 14.40 30.94 47.09
CA ASP A 842 15.82 31.32 47.25
C ASP A 842 16.47 31.83 45.94
N GLY A 843 15.73 31.82 44.83
CA GLY A 843 16.19 32.24 43.51
C GLY A 843 17.30 31.37 42.92
N THR A 844 17.47 30.12 43.34
CA THR A 844 18.58 29.26 42.87
C THR A 844 18.31 28.59 41.53
N ALA A 845 17.05 28.29 41.20
CA ALA A 845 16.64 27.61 39.97
C ALA A 845 15.19 27.96 39.58
N PHE A 846 14.85 27.74 38.31
CA PHE A 846 13.46 27.64 37.86
C PHE A 846 13.02 26.17 37.83
N GLU A 847 11.77 25.92 38.21
CA GLU A 847 11.21 24.57 38.33
C GLU A 847 9.69 24.55 38.05
N GLY A 848 9.12 23.35 38.01
CA GLY A 848 7.69 23.12 37.86
C GLY A 848 6.98 22.99 39.20
N ALA A 849 5.92 23.77 39.41
CA ALA A 849 5.06 23.70 40.60
C ALA A 849 3.58 23.87 40.24
N ALA A 850 2.69 23.47 41.14
CA ALA A 850 1.27 23.79 41.03
C ALA A 850 1.08 25.32 41.08
N LEU A 851 0.15 25.85 40.31
CA LEU A 851 -0.04 27.29 40.19
C LEU A 851 -0.54 27.90 41.50
N GLU A 852 0.21 28.88 42.01
CA GLU A 852 -0.23 29.79 43.06
C GLU A 852 -0.47 31.18 42.44
N GLU A 853 -1.73 31.55 42.20
CA GLU A 853 -2.07 32.72 41.37
C GLU A 853 -1.56 34.06 41.91
N THR A 854 -1.43 34.16 43.23
CA THR A 854 -0.96 35.37 43.91
C THR A 854 0.57 35.45 44.03
N ASP A 855 1.30 34.38 43.70
CA ASP A 855 2.76 34.38 43.82
C ASP A 855 3.43 34.91 42.55
N ASP A 856 4.11 36.05 42.68
CA ASP A 856 4.90 36.68 41.62
C ASP A 856 6.02 35.79 41.08
N ALA A 857 6.38 34.70 41.77
CA ALA A 857 7.36 33.72 41.29
C ALA A 857 6.92 33.00 39.99
N PHE A 858 5.63 32.96 39.69
CA PHE A 858 5.06 32.34 38.48
C PHE A 858 4.99 33.25 37.26
N PHE A 859 5.38 34.52 37.39
CA PHE A 859 5.26 35.52 36.34
C PHE A 859 6.62 35.81 35.69
N PHE A 860 6.70 35.56 34.39
CA PHE A 860 7.92 35.70 33.60
C PHE A 860 7.76 36.72 32.49
N ALA A 861 8.81 37.48 32.19
CA ALA A 861 8.89 38.34 31.03
C ALA A 861 9.69 37.66 29.91
N LEU A 862 9.28 37.90 28.66
CA LEU A 862 10.05 37.58 27.46
C LEU A 862 10.62 38.89 26.92
N LEU A 863 11.87 39.19 27.28
CA LEU A 863 12.52 40.46 26.94
C LEU A 863 13.31 40.31 25.62
N PRO A 864 13.26 41.28 24.69
CA PRO A 864 13.98 41.18 23.42
C PRO A 864 15.50 41.07 23.59
N ALA A 865 16.15 40.16 22.85
CA ALA A 865 17.57 39.79 23.01
C ALA A 865 18.46 40.23 21.82
N GLY A 866 18.18 41.39 21.23
CA GLY A 866 19.01 42.00 20.19
C GLY A 866 18.52 41.79 18.75
N LYS A 867 18.08 40.59 18.36
CA LYS A 867 17.46 40.34 17.03
C LYS A 867 15.93 40.19 17.12
N PRO A 868 15.17 40.56 16.08
CA PRO A 868 13.73 40.31 16.03
C PRO A 868 13.40 38.83 16.25
N GLY A 869 12.47 38.54 17.17
CA GLY A 869 12.04 37.17 17.51
C GLY A 869 12.97 36.41 18.47
N GLU A 870 14.06 37.02 18.93
CA GLU A 870 14.93 36.50 19.97
C GLU A 870 14.58 37.12 21.34
N TYR A 871 14.44 36.27 22.35
CA TYR A 871 14.02 36.67 23.70
C TYR A 871 14.94 36.06 24.77
N VAL A 872 15.07 36.75 25.90
CA VAL A 872 15.55 36.16 27.16
C VAL A 872 14.36 35.95 28.09
N LEU A 873 14.37 34.85 28.86
CA LEU A 873 13.34 34.54 29.83
C LEU A 873 13.75 35.07 31.21
N TYR A 874 12.95 35.95 31.78
CA TYR A 874 13.27 36.70 33.00
C TYR A 874 12.15 36.57 34.04
N ASN A 875 12.48 36.45 35.32
CA ASN A 875 11.51 36.41 36.41
C ASN A 875 11.55 37.74 37.21
N GLU A 876 10.40 38.41 37.33
CA GLU A 876 10.34 39.72 37.99
C GLU A 876 10.53 39.65 39.50
N LYS A 877 10.14 38.56 40.17
CA LYS A 877 10.28 38.44 41.64
C LYS A 877 11.75 38.29 42.04
N THR A 878 12.47 37.39 41.37
CA THR A 878 13.87 37.10 41.72
C THR A 878 14.89 37.96 41.00
N LYS A 879 14.47 38.72 39.96
CA LYS A 879 15.35 39.54 39.11
C LYS A 879 16.45 38.72 38.44
N LYS A 880 16.12 37.49 38.03
CA LYS A 880 17.06 36.55 37.39
C LYS A 880 16.56 36.07 36.03
N TYR A 881 17.52 35.65 35.20
CA TYR A 881 17.30 35.12 33.86
C TYR A 881 17.57 33.62 33.80
N LEU A 882 16.85 32.94 32.90
CA LEU A 882 17.22 31.59 32.48
C LEU A 882 18.53 31.68 31.66
N PRO A 883 19.61 30.99 32.07
CA PRO A 883 20.88 31.03 31.35
C PRO A 883 20.86 30.08 30.15
N LYS A 884 21.97 30.04 29.41
CA LYS A 884 22.19 28.98 28.42
C LYS A 884 22.36 27.61 29.09
N PHE A 885 21.80 26.55 28.49
CA PHE A 885 22.05 25.20 28.98
C PHE A 885 23.48 24.73 28.65
N GLY A 886 24.06 23.96 29.57
CA GLY A 886 25.34 23.27 29.41
C GLY A 886 25.14 21.85 28.89
N ALA A 887 25.83 20.87 29.48
CA ALA A 887 25.65 19.46 29.15
C ALA A 887 24.20 18.97 29.37
N ASP A 888 23.80 17.93 28.62
CA ASP A 888 22.48 17.31 28.74
C ASP A 888 22.18 16.89 30.19
N ASN A 889 20.92 17.05 30.61
CA ASN A 889 20.42 16.74 31.96
C ASN A 889 21.01 17.58 33.12
N VAL A 890 21.73 18.67 32.82
CA VAL A 890 22.23 19.58 33.85
C VAL A 890 21.37 20.84 33.91
N THR A 891 20.75 21.09 35.07
CA THR A 891 20.05 22.35 35.35
C THR A 891 21.07 23.44 35.71
N PRO A 892 21.15 24.54 34.96
CA PRO A 892 22.12 25.60 35.17
C PRO A 892 21.65 26.57 36.27
N ALA A 893 22.61 27.20 36.95
CA ALA A 893 22.32 28.23 37.94
C ALA A 893 21.81 29.51 37.26
N LEU A 894 20.78 30.13 37.82
CA LEU A 894 20.21 31.36 37.28
C LEU A 894 21.21 32.52 37.29
N VAL A 895 21.15 33.39 36.29
CA VAL A 895 22.06 34.54 36.14
C VAL A 895 21.34 35.85 36.40
N THR A 896 22.07 36.88 36.85
CA THR A 896 21.52 38.19 37.22
C THR A 896 21.64 39.24 36.11
N ASP A 897 22.40 38.94 35.05
CA ASP A 897 22.64 39.85 33.93
C ASP A 897 22.21 39.23 32.59
N GLU A 898 21.73 40.09 31.68
CA GLU A 898 21.24 39.71 30.35
C GLU A 898 22.36 39.11 29.47
N LYS A 899 23.62 39.55 29.65
CA LYS A 899 24.77 39.09 28.85
C LYS A 899 25.02 37.58 29.02
N ASN A 900 24.73 37.04 30.21
CA ASN A 900 24.89 35.62 30.51
C ASN A 900 23.60 34.80 30.33
N ALA A 901 22.50 35.43 29.91
CA ALA A 901 21.22 34.75 29.69
C ALA A 901 21.24 33.82 28.46
N GLY A 902 20.37 32.82 28.47
CA GLY A 902 20.04 32.04 27.28
C GLY A 902 19.21 32.89 26.33
N VAL A 903 19.53 32.84 25.03
CA VAL A 903 18.76 33.53 23.99
C VAL A 903 17.87 32.52 23.30
N PHE A 904 16.57 32.78 23.25
CA PHE A 904 15.55 31.86 22.77
C PHE A 904 14.79 32.42 21.58
N THR A 905 14.54 31.58 20.58
CA THR A 905 13.45 31.77 19.62
C THR A 905 12.25 30.94 20.06
N LEU A 906 11.04 31.43 19.76
CA LEU A 906 9.81 30.72 20.06
C LEU A 906 9.31 30.00 18.80
N ILE A 907 9.04 28.69 18.93
CA ILE A 907 8.33 27.93 17.90
C ILE A 907 6.94 27.64 18.42
N THR A 908 5.96 28.40 17.93
CA THR A 908 4.58 28.40 18.42
C THR A 908 3.63 27.77 17.42
N ARG A 909 2.81 26.83 17.90
CA ARG A 909 1.74 26.18 17.13
C ARG A 909 0.43 26.98 17.23
N PRO A 910 -0.50 26.86 16.25
CA PRO A 910 -1.80 27.53 16.29
C PRO A 910 -2.66 27.17 17.51
N ASP A 911 -2.43 26.02 18.13
CA ASP A 911 -3.11 25.61 19.36
C ASP A 911 -2.53 26.25 20.63
N GLY A 912 -1.48 27.07 20.52
CA GLY A 912 -0.81 27.79 21.60
C GLY A 912 0.43 27.09 22.17
N ARG A 913 0.70 25.83 21.79
CA ARG A 913 1.89 25.12 22.25
C ARG A 913 3.15 25.76 21.70
N THR A 914 4.02 26.21 22.59
CA THR A 914 5.24 26.94 22.25
C THR A 914 6.46 26.23 22.81
N SER A 915 7.46 26.00 21.97
CA SER A 915 8.79 25.58 22.42
C SER A 915 9.74 26.78 22.48
N LEU A 916 10.42 26.94 23.62
CA LEU A 916 11.53 27.88 23.78
C LEU A 916 12.80 27.19 23.30
N VAL A 917 13.37 27.65 22.19
CA VAL A 917 14.52 27.02 21.52
C VAL A 917 15.73 27.91 21.64
N GLY A 918 16.78 27.44 22.31
CA GLY A 918 18.01 28.18 22.52
C GLY A 918 18.80 28.38 21.22
N VAL A 919 19.01 29.64 20.85
CA VAL A 919 19.78 30.05 19.67
C VAL A 919 21.28 29.84 19.92
N ASN A 920 21.73 30.10 21.14
CA ASN A 920 23.12 29.99 21.57
C ASN A 920 23.45 28.64 22.25
N PHE A 921 22.63 27.61 22.04
CA PHE A 921 22.81 26.28 22.65
C PHE A 921 23.49 25.33 21.67
N THR A 922 24.32 24.43 22.18
CA THR A 922 24.90 23.30 21.45
C THR A 922 24.16 22.01 21.82
N GLY A 923 23.94 21.12 20.85
CA GLY A 923 23.20 19.87 21.08
C GLY A 923 21.67 20.08 21.14
N ARG A 924 21.02 19.58 22.20
CA ARG A 924 19.58 19.70 22.43
C ARG A 924 19.21 21.15 22.78
N LYS A 925 18.17 21.69 22.13
CA LYS A 925 17.91 23.14 22.15
C LYS A 925 16.62 23.56 22.86
N ALA A 926 15.68 22.63 23.12
CA ALA A 926 14.40 23.01 23.71
C ALA A 926 14.49 23.07 25.25
N VAL A 927 13.84 24.06 25.86
CA VAL A 927 13.65 24.12 27.31
C VAL A 927 12.61 23.07 27.72
N HIS A 928 13.03 22.08 28.50
CA HIS A 928 12.22 20.93 28.89
C HIS A 928 12.08 20.80 30.40
N MET A 929 10.90 20.40 30.87
CA MET A 929 10.67 20.07 32.28
C MET A 929 10.92 18.57 32.51
N ALA A 930 12.01 18.22 33.21
CA ALA A 930 12.36 16.84 33.55
C ALA A 930 11.49 16.28 34.68
N ARG A 931 11.52 14.95 34.88
CA ARG A 931 10.74 14.22 35.92
C ARG A 931 10.90 14.81 37.32
N GLU A 932 12.09 15.29 37.64
CA GLU A 932 12.46 15.95 38.89
C GLU A 932 11.94 17.40 38.98
N LYS A 933 11.10 17.82 38.03
CA LYS A 933 10.49 19.15 37.87
C LYS A 933 11.49 20.28 37.61
N LYS A 934 12.74 19.96 37.27
CA LYS A 934 13.78 20.94 36.90
C LYS A 934 13.84 21.16 35.39
N LEU A 935 14.41 22.30 34.99
CA LEU A 935 14.65 22.58 33.57
C LEU A 935 15.95 21.97 33.06
N VAL A 936 15.90 21.36 31.87
CA VAL A 936 17.02 20.75 31.15
C VAL A 936 16.91 21.00 29.65
N PRO A 937 18.00 20.92 28.85
CA PRO A 937 17.89 20.90 27.41
C PRO A 937 17.36 19.55 26.91
N TRP A 938 16.38 19.57 25.99
CA TRP A 938 15.83 18.34 25.37
C TRP A 938 15.44 18.52 23.90
N ASN A 939 14.90 17.44 23.31
CA ASN A 939 14.30 17.44 21.98
C ASN A 939 13.01 18.28 21.96
N ILE A 940 12.77 18.96 20.83
CA ILE A 940 11.68 19.91 20.65
C ILE A 940 10.29 19.26 20.50
N ASP A 941 10.25 17.97 20.19
CA ASP A 941 9.05 17.19 19.93
C ASP A 941 8.46 16.51 21.18
N SER A 942 9.18 16.56 22.30
CA SER A 942 8.73 15.96 23.56
C SER A 942 7.65 16.83 24.22
N ASN A 943 6.61 16.21 24.77
CA ASN A 943 5.47 16.96 25.34
C ASN A 943 5.88 17.93 26.47
N ALA A 944 6.84 17.54 27.32
CA ALA A 944 7.41 18.39 28.37
C ALA A 944 8.32 19.53 27.86
N SER A 945 8.54 19.62 26.55
CA SER A 945 9.20 20.74 25.87
C SER A 945 8.20 21.78 25.33
N TYR A 946 6.88 21.53 25.43
CA TYR A 946 5.84 22.48 25.07
C TYR A 946 5.36 23.25 26.29
N TRP A 947 5.25 24.57 26.08
CA TRP A 947 4.78 25.53 27.06
C TRP A 947 3.61 26.31 26.51
N MET A 948 2.60 26.56 27.33
CA MET A 948 1.52 27.49 27.02
C MET A 948 1.81 28.81 27.72
N LEU A 949 2.09 29.85 26.93
CA LEU A 949 2.48 31.18 27.40
C LEU A 949 1.22 32.02 27.58
N GLU A 950 0.66 32.02 28.77
CA GLU A 950 -0.57 32.77 29.08
C GLU A 950 -0.25 34.24 29.25
N VAL A 951 -0.89 35.10 28.45
CA VAL A 951 -0.77 36.54 28.64
C VAL A 951 -1.52 36.96 29.90
N THR A 952 -0.88 37.76 30.76
CA THR A 952 -1.49 38.32 31.97
C THR A 952 -1.62 39.83 31.87
N ASP A 953 -2.42 40.44 32.75
CA ASP A 953 -2.54 41.89 32.84
C ASP A 953 -1.38 42.56 33.63
N LYS A 954 -0.47 41.75 34.19
CA LYS A 954 0.71 42.27 34.89
C LYS A 954 1.75 42.79 33.89
N LEU A 955 2.35 43.93 34.22
CA LEU A 955 3.36 44.58 33.40
C LEU A 955 4.77 44.32 33.94
N THR A 956 5.73 44.28 33.04
CA THR A 956 7.17 44.26 33.40
C THR A 956 7.59 45.59 34.03
N GLY A 957 8.61 45.56 34.89
CA GLY A 957 9.21 46.76 35.48
C GLY A 957 10.16 47.51 34.53
N VAL A 958 10.21 47.12 33.25
CA VAL A 958 11.22 47.57 32.28
C VAL A 958 10.92 49.00 31.81
N LYS A 959 11.67 49.99 32.33
CA LYS A 959 11.72 51.38 31.83
C LYS A 959 12.65 51.54 30.62
N LYS A 960 12.61 50.63 29.65
CA LYS A 960 13.38 50.80 28.41
C LYS A 960 12.51 51.55 27.42
N ALA A 961 12.88 52.80 27.14
CA ALA A 961 12.34 53.54 26.01
C ALA A 961 12.63 52.69 24.76
N GLU A 962 11.59 52.07 24.20
CA GLU A 962 11.72 51.43 22.92
C GLU A 962 11.90 52.54 21.88
N GLY A 963 13.14 52.73 21.44
CA GLY A 963 13.39 53.05 20.04
C GLY A 963 12.86 51.89 19.19
N ARG A 964 11.53 51.77 19.09
CA ARG A 964 10.93 51.17 17.91
C ARG A 964 11.26 52.13 16.79
N THR A 965 12.21 51.79 15.93
CA THR A 965 11.84 51.87 14.52
C THR A 965 10.56 51.05 14.43
N GLN A 966 9.41 51.73 14.34
CA GLN A 966 8.20 51.10 13.84
C GLN A 966 8.65 50.23 12.67
N GLY A 967 8.41 48.92 12.76
CA GLY A 967 8.56 48.07 11.58
C GLY A 967 7.84 48.80 10.46
N VAL A 968 8.55 49.02 9.33
CA VAL A 968 8.11 49.86 8.21
C VAL A 968 6.60 49.72 8.07
N VAL A 969 5.85 50.76 8.45
CA VAL A 969 4.39 50.75 8.33
C VAL A 969 4.14 50.51 6.84
N ARG A 970 3.56 49.36 6.51
CA ARG A 970 3.35 49.01 5.10
C ARG A 970 2.37 50.04 4.56
N GLN A 971 2.85 50.83 3.60
CA GLN A 971 2.08 51.89 2.99
C GLN A 971 1.48 51.33 1.71
N PHE A 972 0.22 51.66 1.48
CA PHE A 972 -0.54 51.28 0.30
C PHE A 972 -0.96 52.53 -0.45
N ASP A 973 -1.00 52.47 -1.78
CA ASP A 973 -1.65 53.53 -2.55
C ASP A 973 -3.18 53.49 -2.34
N LEU A 974 -3.88 54.50 -2.88
CA LEU A 974 -5.34 54.58 -2.77
C LEU A 974 -6.07 53.45 -3.54
N GLN A 975 -5.33 52.61 -4.27
CA GLN A 975 -5.83 51.43 -4.96
C GLN A 975 -5.50 50.12 -4.20
N GLY A 976 -4.95 50.22 -2.98
CA GLY A 976 -4.68 49.07 -2.10
C GLY A 976 -3.43 48.27 -2.49
N ARG A 977 -2.58 48.78 -3.38
CA ARG A 977 -1.31 48.13 -3.77
C ARG A 977 -0.19 48.59 -2.85
N ARG A 978 0.73 47.69 -2.53
CA ARG A 978 1.88 48.00 -1.66
C ARG A 978 2.76 49.06 -2.33
N ALA A 979 3.01 50.17 -1.64
CA ALA A 979 3.84 51.27 -2.12
C ALA A 979 5.33 50.89 -2.10
N ALA A 980 5.97 50.96 -3.28
CA ALA A 980 7.42 50.85 -3.44
C ALA A 980 8.12 52.19 -3.11
N GLU A 981 9.46 52.20 -3.00
CA GLU A 981 10.24 53.40 -2.66
C GLU A 981 10.03 54.58 -3.63
N ASN A 982 9.62 54.33 -4.86
CA ASN A 982 9.39 55.30 -5.94
C ASN A 982 7.92 55.68 -6.17
N THR A 983 7.02 55.38 -5.21
CA THR A 983 5.59 55.71 -5.35
C THR A 983 5.36 57.20 -5.05
N HIS A 984 4.86 57.97 -6.02
CA HIS A 984 4.51 59.38 -5.83
C HIS A 984 3.00 59.55 -5.58
N GLY A 985 2.63 60.19 -4.46
CA GLY A 985 1.24 60.49 -4.10
C GLY A 985 0.87 60.16 -2.66
N ILE A 986 -0.43 60.25 -2.35
CA ILE A 986 -0.94 59.93 -1.01
C ILE A 986 -0.96 58.41 -0.81
N VAL A 987 -0.26 57.95 0.21
CA VAL A 987 -0.25 56.56 0.65
C VAL A 987 -0.87 56.43 2.04
N VAL A 988 -1.50 55.29 2.32
CA VAL A 988 -2.16 54.98 3.59
C VAL A 988 -1.39 53.87 4.29
N GLY A 989 -0.94 54.13 5.51
CA GLY A 989 -0.30 53.12 6.35
C GLY A 989 -1.31 52.08 6.85
N THR A 990 -0.84 50.89 7.21
CA THR A 990 -1.65 49.87 7.92
C THR A 990 -2.24 50.36 9.25
N ASP A 991 -1.76 51.50 9.76
CA ASP A 991 -2.29 52.20 10.93
C ASP A 991 -3.40 53.23 10.58
N GLY A 992 -3.84 53.27 9.32
CA GLY A 992 -4.88 54.17 8.82
C GLY A 992 -4.43 55.61 8.57
N LYS A 993 -3.15 55.93 8.78
CA LYS A 993 -2.64 57.30 8.58
C LYS A 993 -2.27 57.55 7.14
N LYS A 994 -2.70 58.70 6.61
CA LYS A 994 -2.32 59.18 5.27
C LYS A 994 -1.00 59.93 5.35
N SER A 995 -0.09 59.64 4.42
CA SER A 995 1.17 60.38 4.25
C SER A 995 1.43 60.61 2.76
N MET A 996 2.06 61.72 2.41
CA MET A 996 2.45 62.02 1.03
C MET A 996 3.87 61.47 0.80
N ARG A 997 4.06 60.68 -0.26
CA ARG A 997 5.38 60.23 -0.74
C ARG A 997 5.74 60.91 -2.05
#